data_AF-A0A2Z6UE34-F1
#
_entry.id   AF-A0A2Z6UE34-F1
#
_cell.length_a   1.000
_cell.length_b   1.000
_cell.length_c   1.000
_cell.angle_alpha   90.00
_cell.angle_beta   90.00
_cell.angle_gamma   90.00
#
_symmetry.space_group_name_H-M   'P 1'
#
loop_
_entity.id
_entity.type
_entity.pdbx_description
1 polymer ?
#
loop_
_entity_poly.entity_id
_entity_poly.type
_entity_poly.pdbx_seq_one_letter_code
_entity_poly.pdbx_strand_id
1 'polypeptide(L)'
;MKKLLVSTSVVAALGLAGCGGDESIQDLRAETPIQTPISRIVFDPAAGNLNIPNDLLMLPGDDGFFDYTLNIPVADPTDFGDPQNALNVLDGWSTNQPFVIDVITAPGVALDSATLSAGVHIYEATLGLDINDPECLAVAIPSAGCKVGDKLTFGVDYVLSLADENTITVVPLKPFKPAQGHVLVMTDDLRDTSGKSVEGSTTWDLVKQDITTNPLASESQLSLQTLINTHIDALSAVGLNRDQITYVSAFTTQSTTTVLETVKQLMIAGFAQKAAVGDPTAGLELPAIVARDAAEKPNAMELLGLVSEQTVQGAVQFGISTLPPEAAPLVPAIQASDFSGFTTCSGLFTAAAGGFGSPIPQVNEFAAGVATGIIQQAGAFCAANRLEGSITLPYYSPVPSLDNPLAPINEFWTAACDSGIVLQGAAAVLPATEAGPNAALCQQVGLNDVRLNGELLDKDRNLTKFSPIPQPKGRVAGFETLDVQITMPNPAIAAALGFQISMPDGGWPVVVLAHGITSNKESMLAISGTLSLAGFATVAIDQPIHGSRGFDLNGDGIDELNATTVSATHYLNLASLPTARDNLRQSVSDLLGLRLGLNAFVDATLGQMASVNAQNVSVMGVSLGAITGGNFASVANTSFEGQLAAFNPMFEIKAASVESPGGGTATFLLESPAFGPLIKSLLLSQGLPEFQAAVAARFADGAPTEAELIAFSNAFLEGLTAEQSAAVNAIFNQFAFAAQTVVDAGDSINYYGNLGQNTPVHMMTVVGNGADKFPDLVIPPTTALPLSGQEALVSVLGAQSVVSTVQGTDALNAIVRFNSGAHASSLSPASDPLVTVEMQSQVASFLASQGRAIVINNESVVAN
;
A
#
# COMPACT_ATOMS: atom_id res chain seq x y z
N MET A 1 5.22 -2.20 39.30
CA MET A 1 5.98 -2.53 40.54
C MET A 1 5.21 -3.53 41.39
N LYS A 2 5.70 -4.77 41.52
CA LYS A 2 5.63 -5.67 42.70
C LYS A 2 6.21 -7.05 42.33
N LYS A 3 7.53 -7.09 42.13
CA LYS A 3 8.33 -8.31 42.25
C LYS A 3 8.75 -8.40 43.71
N LEU A 4 8.22 -9.34 44.49
CA LEU A 4 8.79 -9.84 45.76
C LEU A 4 7.75 -10.73 46.45
N LEU A 5 7.93 -12.06 46.36
CA LEU A 5 7.66 -13.09 47.37
C LEU A 5 7.66 -14.48 46.72
N VAL A 6 8.85 -14.94 46.30
CA VAL A 6 9.14 -16.36 46.08
C VAL A 6 10.37 -16.67 46.94
N SER A 7 10.14 -16.97 48.21
CA SER A 7 11.17 -17.50 49.11
C SER A 7 10.61 -17.90 50.48
N THR A 8 9.57 -18.75 50.58
CA THR A 8 9.24 -19.44 51.86
C THR A 8 8.28 -20.65 51.76
N SER A 9 8.43 -21.54 50.76
CA SER A 9 7.52 -22.71 50.63
C SER A 9 8.20 -24.09 50.57
N VAL A 10 9.50 -24.20 50.87
CA VAL A 10 10.25 -25.47 50.77
C VAL A 10 10.36 -26.26 52.10
N VAL A 11 9.64 -25.90 53.17
CA VAL A 11 9.84 -26.58 54.49
C VAL A 11 8.58 -27.24 55.09
N ALA A 12 7.48 -27.38 54.34
CA ALA A 12 6.26 -28.01 54.86
C ALA A 12 5.78 -29.25 54.07
N ALA A 13 6.72 -30.07 53.60
CA ALA A 13 6.42 -31.39 52.99
C ALA A 13 7.33 -32.52 53.50
N LEU A 14 7.78 -32.44 54.76
CA LEU A 14 8.55 -33.50 55.45
C LEU A 14 7.86 -33.91 56.76
N GLY A 15 6.59 -34.30 56.66
CA GLY A 15 5.77 -34.65 57.82
C GLY A 15 4.74 -35.74 57.55
N LEU A 16 5.13 -36.84 56.87
CA LEU A 16 4.34 -38.07 56.79
C LEU A 16 5.31 -39.27 56.72
N ALA A 17 5.92 -39.60 57.86
CA ALA A 17 6.53 -40.90 58.08
C ALA A 17 5.44 -41.87 58.56
N GLY A 18 5.05 -42.84 57.72
CA GLY A 18 3.98 -43.76 58.06
C GLY A 18 3.54 -44.75 56.98
N CYS A 19 4.46 -45.42 56.28
CA CYS A 19 4.26 -46.79 55.78
C CYS A 19 5.62 -47.44 55.57
N GLY A 20 5.84 -48.60 56.19
CA GLY A 20 7.09 -49.33 56.15
C GLY A 20 7.32 -49.99 54.79
N GLY A 21 8.48 -49.73 54.21
CA GLY A 21 9.08 -50.44 53.09
C GLY A 21 10.58 -50.16 53.12
N ASP A 22 11.39 -51.21 53.13
CA ASP A 22 12.87 -51.18 53.20
C ASP A 22 13.50 -50.72 51.87
N GLU A 23 13.20 -49.51 51.41
CA GLU A 23 13.90 -48.88 50.28
C GLU A 23 14.72 -47.69 50.78
N SER A 24 16.03 -47.70 50.49
CA SER A 24 16.92 -46.63 50.89
C SER A 24 16.76 -45.40 49.98
N ILE A 25 17.15 -44.21 50.45
CA ILE A 25 17.24 -43.00 49.61
C ILE A 25 18.17 -43.23 48.39
N GLN A 26 19.08 -44.19 48.46
CA GLN A 26 19.92 -44.57 47.31
C GLN A 26 19.16 -45.38 46.27
N ASP A 27 18.19 -46.20 46.67
CA ASP A 27 17.33 -46.97 45.77
C ASP A 27 16.33 -46.06 45.06
N LEU A 28 15.74 -45.09 45.77
CA LEU A 28 14.87 -44.05 45.18
C LEU A 28 15.61 -43.15 44.18
N ARG A 29 16.92 -42.94 44.34
CA ARG A 29 17.77 -42.19 43.39
C ARG A 29 18.27 -43.02 42.21
N ALA A 30 18.29 -44.34 42.34
CA ALA A 30 18.64 -45.27 41.27
C ALA A 30 17.45 -45.55 40.33
N GLU A 31 16.22 -45.45 40.85
CA GLU A 31 14.98 -45.69 40.10
C GLU A 31 14.26 -44.41 39.64
N THR A 32 14.69 -43.21 40.06
CA THR A 32 14.25 -41.97 39.42
C THR A 32 15.15 -41.65 38.23
N PRO A 33 14.71 -41.90 36.97
CA PRO A 33 15.47 -41.44 35.83
C PRO A 33 15.69 -39.93 35.97
N ILE A 34 16.93 -39.48 35.78
CA ILE A 34 17.22 -38.05 35.68
C ILE A 34 16.41 -37.53 34.48
N GLN A 35 15.29 -36.88 34.76
CA GLN A 35 14.49 -36.15 33.79
C GLN A 35 15.38 -35.00 33.30
N THR A 36 16.07 -35.24 32.19
CA THR A 36 16.89 -34.21 31.57
C THR A 36 15.95 -33.16 30.97
N PRO A 37 16.17 -31.86 31.21
CA PRO A 37 15.30 -30.81 30.68
C PRO A 37 15.09 -30.95 29.17
N ILE A 38 13.89 -30.61 28.71
CA ILE A 38 13.46 -30.71 27.31
C ILE A 38 13.04 -29.31 26.85
N SER A 39 13.40 -28.95 25.62
CA SER A 39 12.99 -27.72 24.96
C SER A 39 11.51 -27.79 24.57
N ARG A 40 10.72 -26.75 24.85
CA ARG A 40 9.26 -26.76 24.66
C ARG A 40 8.74 -25.55 23.90
N ILE A 41 7.88 -25.78 22.93
CA ILE A 41 7.24 -24.71 22.13
C ILE A 41 6.31 -23.89 23.03
N VAL A 42 6.32 -22.56 22.89
CA VAL A 42 5.44 -21.67 23.67
C VAL A 42 3.99 -21.88 23.25
N PHE A 43 3.17 -22.36 24.20
CA PHE A 43 1.73 -22.49 24.04
C PHE A 43 1.06 -22.54 25.42
N ASP A 44 0.55 -21.42 25.89
CA ASP A 44 -0.31 -21.33 27.07
C ASP A 44 -1.30 -20.17 26.89
N PRO A 45 -2.38 -20.39 26.11
CA PRO A 45 -3.35 -19.35 25.78
C PRO A 45 -3.97 -18.68 27.02
N ALA A 46 -4.15 -19.43 28.11
CA ALA A 46 -4.72 -18.90 29.36
C ALA A 46 -3.81 -17.87 30.04
N ALA A 47 -2.50 -17.92 29.78
CA ALA A 47 -1.52 -16.96 30.28
C ALA A 47 -1.16 -15.88 29.24
N GLY A 48 -1.81 -15.89 28.06
CA GLY A 48 -1.47 -15.01 26.94
C GLY A 48 -0.16 -15.36 26.24
N ASN A 49 0.42 -16.53 26.52
CA ASN A 49 1.66 -16.96 25.87
C ASN A 49 1.33 -17.76 24.62
N LEU A 50 1.26 -17.07 23.48
CA LEU A 50 0.88 -17.67 22.20
C LEU A 50 1.76 -17.13 21.08
N ASN A 51 2.30 -18.04 20.27
CA ASN A 51 2.97 -17.65 19.03
C ASN A 51 1.93 -17.10 18.05
N ILE A 52 2.23 -15.93 17.45
CA ILE A 52 1.41 -15.31 16.40
C ILE A 52 2.12 -15.46 15.04
N PRO A 53 1.38 -15.59 13.93
CA PRO A 53 -0.07 -15.53 13.79
C PRO A 53 -0.81 -16.77 14.33
N ASN A 54 -2.00 -16.56 14.91
CA ASN A 54 -2.81 -17.63 15.50
C ASN A 54 -4.30 -17.27 15.59
N ASP A 55 -5.16 -18.06 14.98
CA ASP A 55 -6.61 -17.83 14.92
C ASP A 55 -7.35 -18.20 16.21
N LEU A 56 -6.67 -18.65 17.26
CA LEU A 56 -7.23 -18.56 18.62
C LEU A 56 -7.55 -17.12 19.00
N LEU A 57 -6.83 -16.15 18.41
CA LEU A 57 -7.10 -14.72 18.52
C LEU A 57 -8.14 -14.24 17.48
N MET A 58 -8.85 -15.15 16.81
CA MET A 58 -10.03 -14.87 15.97
C MET A 58 -11.27 -15.61 16.50
N LEU A 59 -11.26 -16.03 17.76
CA LEU A 59 -12.43 -16.61 18.40
C LEU A 59 -13.37 -15.51 18.94
N PRO A 60 -14.69 -15.76 18.98
CA PRO A 60 -15.65 -14.85 19.58
C PRO A 60 -15.24 -14.46 21.02
N GLY A 61 -15.50 -13.20 21.39
CA GLY A 61 -15.25 -12.71 22.74
C GLY A 61 -16.18 -13.33 23.79
N ASP A 62 -15.95 -12.99 25.06
CA ASP A 62 -16.79 -13.44 26.19
C ASP A 62 -18.28 -12.99 26.06
N ASP A 63 -18.54 -11.93 25.29
CA ASP A 63 -19.88 -11.44 24.96
C ASP A 63 -20.54 -12.21 23.80
N GLY A 64 -19.81 -13.12 23.17
CA GLY A 64 -20.24 -13.90 22.02
C GLY A 64 -20.29 -13.13 20.70
N PHE A 65 -19.84 -11.87 20.66
CA PHE A 65 -19.77 -11.09 19.43
C PHE A 65 -18.62 -11.58 18.53
N PHE A 66 -18.90 -11.69 17.25
CA PHE A 66 -17.92 -12.09 16.24
C PHE A 66 -18.34 -11.64 14.84
N ASP A 67 -17.55 -10.77 14.23
CA ASP A 67 -17.72 -10.22 12.88
C ASP A 67 -16.68 -10.75 11.87
N TYR A 68 -15.89 -11.74 12.30
CA TYR A 68 -14.76 -12.34 11.58
C TYR A 68 -13.44 -11.56 11.65
N THR A 69 -13.29 -10.61 12.59
CA THR A 69 -11.99 -9.98 12.82
C THR A 69 -11.16 -10.64 13.91
N LEU A 70 -9.89 -10.21 13.99
CA LEU A 70 -9.01 -10.46 15.13
C LEU A 70 -9.61 -9.87 16.42
N ASN A 71 -9.43 -10.59 17.51
CA ASN A 71 -9.92 -10.30 18.85
C ASN A 71 -8.78 -10.44 19.86
N ILE A 72 -7.72 -9.65 19.64
CA ILE A 72 -6.53 -9.58 20.48
C ILE A 72 -6.87 -8.79 21.76
N PRO A 73 -6.61 -9.34 22.96
CA PRO A 73 -6.79 -8.62 24.20
C PRO A 73 -5.91 -7.36 24.26
N VAL A 74 -6.55 -6.20 24.41
CA VAL A 74 -5.88 -4.90 24.50
C VAL A 74 -6.33 -4.12 25.74
N ALA A 75 -5.52 -3.16 26.18
CA ALA A 75 -5.81 -2.36 27.37
C ALA A 75 -6.96 -1.37 27.13
N ASP A 76 -7.01 -0.77 25.94
CA ASP A 76 -8.06 0.16 25.52
C ASP A 76 -8.50 -0.18 24.09
N PRO A 77 -9.69 -0.78 23.89
CA PRO A 77 -10.19 -1.13 22.56
C PRO A 77 -10.61 0.09 21.72
N THR A 78 -10.58 1.31 22.28
CA THR A 78 -10.89 2.56 21.56
C THR A 78 -9.66 3.31 21.07
N ASP A 79 -8.46 2.91 21.52
CA ASP A 79 -7.20 3.53 21.10
C ASP A 79 -6.62 2.82 19.87
N PHE A 80 -6.89 3.35 18.67
CA PHE A 80 -6.32 2.83 17.43
C PHE A 80 -4.89 3.33 17.14
N GLY A 81 -4.32 4.15 18.03
CA GLY A 81 -2.90 4.46 18.06
C GLY A 81 -2.06 3.34 18.66
N ASP A 82 -2.66 2.43 19.44
CA ASP A 82 -2.02 1.16 19.82
C ASP A 82 -1.98 0.22 18.60
N PRO A 83 -0.78 -0.13 18.09
CA PRO A 83 -0.66 -1.02 16.94
C PRO A 83 -1.30 -2.40 17.15
N GLN A 84 -1.41 -2.87 18.40
CA GLN A 84 -2.10 -4.14 18.69
C GLN A 84 -3.61 -4.02 18.52
N ASN A 85 -4.21 -2.91 18.99
CA ASN A 85 -5.64 -2.69 18.81
C ASN A 85 -5.98 -2.43 17.33
N ALA A 86 -5.09 -1.77 16.59
CA ALA A 86 -5.24 -1.60 15.15
C ALA A 86 -5.34 -2.94 14.37
N LEU A 87 -4.84 -4.05 14.91
CA LEU A 87 -5.01 -5.38 14.28
C LEU A 87 -6.45 -5.91 14.44
N ASN A 88 -7.20 -5.49 15.46
CA ASN A 88 -8.54 -6.01 15.75
C ASN A 88 -9.62 -5.63 14.73
N VAL A 89 -9.29 -4.77 13.77
CA VAL A 89 -10.19 -4.40 12.65
C VAL A 89 -9.95 -5.25 11.39
N LEU A 90 -9.06 -6.24 11.46
CA LEU A 90 -8.63 -7.05 10.32
C LEU A 90 -9.25 -8.44 10.35
N ASP A 91 -9.61 -8.96 9.17
CA ASP A 91 -10.18 -10.30 9.00
C ASP A 91 -9.13 -11.41 8.80
N GLY A 92 -7.90 -11.14 9.22
CA GLY A 92 -6.79 -12.08 9.20
C GLY A 92 -5.44 -11.43 9.50
N TRP A 93 -4.39 -12.22 9.36
CA TRP A 93 -2.99 -11.85 9.52
C TRP A 93 -2.34 -11.46 8.19
N SER A 94 -1.11 -10.97 8.26
CA SER A 94 -0.37 -10.55 7.07
C SER A 94 -0.13 -11.71 6.10
N THR A 95 -0.13 -11.35 4.82
CA THR A 95 0.21 -12.22 3.69
C THR A 95 1.71 -12.34 3.47
N ASN A 96 2.51 -11.37 3.94
CA ASN A 96 3.92 -11.23 3.54
C ASN A 96 4.88 -10.89 4.68
N GLN A 97 4.36 -10.43 5.83
CA GLN A 97 5.19 -10.02 6.96
C GLN A 97 5.83 -11.24 7.64
N PRO A 98 7.15 -11.22 7.89
CA PRO A 98 7.80 -12.23 8.70
C PRO A 98 7.22 -12.30 10.11
N PHE A 99 7.16 -13.50 10.65
CA PHE A 99 6.71 -13.75 12.02
C PHE A 99 7.67 -14.71 12.72
N VAL A 100 7.55 -14.80 14.04
CA VAL A 100 8.44 -15.60 14.88
C VAL A 100 7.68 -16.66 15.65
N ILE A 101 8.37 -17.75 15.97
CA ILE A 101 7.89 -18.85 16.79
C ILE A 101 8.87 -19.02 17.94
N ASP A 102 8.38 -18.79 19.16
CA ASP A 102 9.16 -18.87 20.38
C ASP A 102 9.16 -20.30 20.94
N VAL A 103 10.34 -20.73 21.36
CA VAL A 103 10.59 -21.97 22.10
C VAL A 103 11.24 -21.63 23.44
N ILE A 104 10.89 -22.35 24.49
CA ILE A 104 11.61 -22.33 25.77
C ILE A 104 12.64 -23.47 25.72
N THR A 105 13.92 -23.14 25.52
CA THR A 105 14.97 -24.16 25.44
C THR A 105 15.39 -24.70 26.81
N ALA A 106 15.90 -25.93 26.81
CA ALA A 106 16.57 -26.47 27.98
C ALA A 106 17.81 -25.62 28.36
N PRO A 107 18.17 -25.51 29.66
CA PRO A 107 19.33 -24.72 30.08
C PRO A 107 20.63 -25.12 29.37
N GLY A 108 21.29 -24.16 28.71
CA GLY A 108 22.54 -24.37 27.98
C GLY A 108 22.38 -25.08 26.64
N VAL A 109 21.17 -25.15 26.09
CA VAL A 109 20.83 -25.75 24.81
C VAL A 109 20.14 -24.71 23.93
N ALA A 110 20.37 -24.80 22.62
CA ALA A 110 19.75 -23.95 21.59
C ALA A 110 18.97 -24.83 20.59
N LEU A 111 18.19 -24.23 19.70
CA LEU A 111 17.60 -24.93 18.56
C LEU A 111 18.67 -25.35 17.54
N ASP A 112 18.53 -26.54 16.95
CA ASP A 112 19.39 -26.98 15.85
C ASP A 112 18.85 -26.45 14.51
N SER A 113 19.51 -25.42 13.99
CA SER A 113 19.13 -24.75 12.75
C SER A 113 19.10 -25.69 11.52
N ALA A 114 19.85 -26.80 11.54
CA ALA A 114 19.85 -27.77 10.44
C ALA A 114 18.55 -28.59 10.36
N THR A 115 17.74 -28.58 11.41
CA THR A 115 16.50 -29.37 11.51
C THR A 115 15.23 -28.57 11.26
N LEU A 116 15.34 -27.24 11.08
CA LEU A 116 14.18 -26.35 10.92
C LEU A 116 13.24 -26.77 9.78
N SER A 117 13.78 -27.02 8.59
CA SER A 117 12.96 -27.38 7.41
C SER A 117 12.40 -28.80 7.46
N ALA A 118 12.97 -29.68 8.29
CA ALA A 118 12.45 -31.01 8.58
C ALA A 118 11.33 -30.95 9.62
N GLY A 119 11.46 -30.08 10.63
CA GLY A 119 10.55 -30.01 11.76
C GLY A 119 9.41 -29.00 11.64
N VAL A 120 9.51 -27.99 10.77
CA VAL A 120 8.52 -26.90 10.65
C VAL A 120 7.92 -26.87 9.25
N HIS A 121 6.60 -26.96 9.18
CA HIS A 121 5.84 -27.04 7.94
C HIS A 121 4.66 -26.07 7.96
N ILE A 122 4.28 -25.58 6.78
CA ILE A 122 3.06 -24.79 6.60
C ILE A 122 2.24 -25.46 5.50
N TYR A 123 0.94 -25.64 5.74
CA TYR A 123 -0.02 -26.11 4.76
C TYR A 123 -1.11 -25.08 4.57
N GLU A 124 -1.64 -24.96 3.37
CA GLU A 124 -2.93 -24.33 3.17
C GLU A 124 -4.01 -25.15 3.88
N ALA A 125 -5.07 -24.50 4.35
CA ALA A 125 -6.16 -25.14 5.06
C ALA A 125 -7.49 -24.43 4.77
N THR A 126 -8.54 -25.22 4.59
CA THR A 126 -9.91 -24.72 4.66
C THR A 126 -10.36 -24.82 6.12
N LEU A 127 -10.72 -23.68 6.71
CA LEU A 127 -11.19 -23.59 8.08
C LEU A 127 -12.72 -23.55 8.13
N GLY A 128 -13.30 -23.51 9.34
CA GLY A 128 -14.74 -23.40 9.49
C GLY A 128 -15.31 -22.09 8.93
N LEU A 129 -16.61 -22.10 8.64
CA LEU A 129 -17.33 -20.99 8.01
C LEU A 129 -16.82 -20.58 6.62
N ASP A 130 -16.04 -21.43 5.94
CA ASP A 130 -15.60 -21.17 4.57
C ASP A 130 -16.76 -21.29 3.59
N ILE A 131 -17.20 -20.16 3.05
CA ILE A 131 -18.33 -20.06 2.10
C ILE A 131 -18.09 -20.73 0.75
N ASN A 132 -16.83 -21.02 0.41
CA ASN A 132 -16.47 -21.67 -0.85
C ASN A 132 -16.51 -23.20 -0.72
N ASP A 133 -16.60 -23.74 0.50
CA ASP A 133 -16.69 -25.18 0.76
C ASP A 133 -17.93 -25.52 1.59
N PRO A 134 -18.97 -26.16 1.01
CA PRO A 134 -20.22 -26.45 1.72
C PRO A 134 -20.06 -27.33 2.97
N GLU A 135 -19.04 -28.18 3.03
CA GLU A 135 -18.79 -29.02 4.22
C GLU A 135 -18.17 -28.19 5.33
N CYS A 136 -17.21 -27.32 4.99
CA CYS A 136 -16.54 -26.46 5.96
C CYS A 136 -17.40 -25.27 6.40
N LEU A 137 -18.30 -24.78 5.53
CA LEU A 137 -19.31 -23.78 5.89
C LEU A 137 -20.20 -24.24 7.05
N ALA A 138 -20.45 -25.55 7.16
CA ALA A 138 -21.27 -26.11 8.24
C ALA A 138 -20.52 -26.21 9.58
N VAL A 139 -19.19 -26.05 9.59
CA VAL A 139 -18.38 -26.05 10.81
C VAL A 139 -18.49 -24.67 11.47
N ALA A 140 -19.22 -24.62 12.59
CA ALA A 140 -19.59 -23.36 13.25
C ALA A 140 -18.43 -22.61 13.91
N ILE A 141 -17.30 -23.28 14.18
CA ILE A 141 -16.12 -22.65 14.77
C ILE A 141 -15.23 -22.14 13.62
N PRO A 142 -15.05 -20.82 13.46
CA PRO A 142 -14.37 -20.22 12.31
C PRO A 142 -12.94 -20.74 12.13
N SER A 143 -12.21 -20.90 13.22
CA SER A 143 -10.81 -21.34 13.20
C SER A 143 -10.64 -22.86 13.29
N ALA A 144 -11.71 -23.65 13.21
CA ALA A 144 -11.57 -25.10 13.24
C ALA A 144 -10.98 -25.65 11.94
N GLY A 145 -10.01 -26.54 12.06
CA GLY A 145 -9.44 -27.26 10.92
C GLY A 145 -10.50 -28.15 10.28
N CYS A 146 -10.91 -27.82 9.05
CA CYS A 146 -11.87 -28.63 8.31
C CYS A 146 -11.17 -29.51 7.26
N LYS A 147 -10.34 -28.91 6.40
CA LYS A 147 -9.56 -29.62 5.36
C LYS A 147 -8.14 -29.06 5.30
N VAL A 148 -7.17 -29.92 4.98
CA VAL A 148 -5.78 -29.54 4.71
C VAL A 148 -5.56 -29.60 3.20
N GLY A 149 -4.96 -28.53 2.67
CA GLY A 149 -4.62 -28.35 1.27
C GLY A 149 -3.13 -28.57 1.00
N ASP A 150 -2.60 -27.80 0.06
CA ASP A 150 -1.22 -27.95 -0.42
C ASP A 150 -0.18 -27.59 0.66
N LYS A 151 0.93 -28.32 0.67
CA LYS A 151 2.10 -28.00 1.48
C LYS A 151 2.88 -26.86 0.85
N LEU A 152 3.13 -25.78 1.59
CA LEU A 152 4.03 -24.72 1.17
C LEU A 152 5.47 -25.23 1.11
N THR A 153 6.22 -24.81 0.10
CA THR A 153 7.54 -25.33 -0.22
C THR A 153 8.64 -24.47 0.42
N PHE A 154 9.41 -25.05 1.33
CA PHE A 154 10.59 -24.43 1.91
C PHE A 154 11.62 -24.05 0.82
N GLY A 155 12.15 -22.83 0.89
CA GLY A 155 13.08 -22.26 -0.10
C GLY A 155 12.41 -21.71 -1.36
N VAL A 156 11.09 -21.83 -1.49
CA VAL A 156 10.30 -21.29 -2.62
C VAL A 156 9.21 -20.34 -2.14
N ASP A 157 8.44 -20.76 -1.14
CA ASP A 157 7.31 -19.98 -0.60
C ASP A 157 7.68 -19.30 0.71
N TYR A 158 8.58 -19.91 1.51
CA TYR A 158 9.13 -19.34 2.73
C TYR A 158 10.51 -19.90 3.06
N VAL A 159 11.27 -19.20 3.89
CA VAL A 159 12.50 -19.69 4.52
C VAL A 159 12.40 -19.59 6.04
N LEU A 160 13.26 -20.34 6.71
CA LEU A 160 13.35 -20.41 8.17
C LEU A 160 14.77 -20.05 8.59
N SER A 161 14.90 -19.28 9.66
CA SER A 161 16.16 -19.00 10.32
C SER A 161 15.96 -18.94 11.84
N LEU A 162 17.06 -18.87 12.58
CA LEU A 162 17.01 -18.58 14.01
C LEU A 162 17.33 -17.09 14.22
N ALA A 163 16.47 -16.37 14.92
CA ALA A 163 16.77 -15.00 15.36
C ALA A 163 17.78 -15.00 16.52
N ASP A 164 17.70 -16.02 17.38
CA ASP A 164 18.57 -16.27 18.52
C ASP A 164 18.56 -17.77 18.89
N GLU A 165 18.97 -18.13 20.11
CA GLU A 165 19.08 -19.54 20.53
C GLU A 165 17.74 -20.29 20.58
N ASN A 166 16.60 -19.58 20.63
CA ASN A 166 15.31 -20.18 20.93
C ASN A 166 14.11 -19.63 20.12
N THR A 167 14.37 -18.73 19.17
CA THR A 167 13.34 -18.08 18.36
C THR A 167 13.51 -18.41 16.88
N ILE A 168 12.50 -19.04 16.28
CA ILE A 168 12.48 -19.37 14.83
C ILE A 168 11.81 -18.23 14.08
N THR A 169 12.47 -17.69 13.07
CA THR A 169 11.87 -16.71 12.15
C THR A 169 11.33 -17.41 10.91
N VAL A 170 10.08 -17.14 10.57
CA VAL A 170 9.46 -17.53 9.30
C VAL A 170 9.43 -16.31 8.38
N VAL A 171 10.08 -16.40 7.22
CA VAL A 171 10.14 -15.31 6.23
C VAL A 171 9.46 -15.76 4.94
N PRO A 172 8.28 -15.22 4.59
CA PRO A 172 7.66 -15.47 3.29
C PRO A 172 8.57 -14.99 2.16
N LEU A 173 8.67 -15.78 1.08
CA LEU A 173 9.38 -15.42 -0.17
C LEU A 173 8.42 -14.98 -1.27
N LYS A 174 7.13 -15.20 -1.07
CA LYS A 174 6.01 -14.71 -1.87
C LYS A 174 4.86 -14.40 -0.91
N PRO A 175 3.96 -13.45 -1.23
CA PRO A 175 2.73 -13.31 -0.47
C PRO A 175 1.97 -14.63 -0.43
N PHE A 176 1.58 -15.07 0.76
CA PHE A 176 0.63 -16.17 0.92
C PHE A 176 -0.71 -15.81 0.30
N LYS A 177 -1.49 -16.82 -0.10
CA LYS A 177 -2.82 -16.60 -0.69
C LYS A 177 -3.66 -15.74 0.26
N PRO A 178 -4.34 -14.69 -0.22
CA PRO A 178 -5.21 -13.87 0.62
C PRO A 178 -6.52 -14.60 0.95
N ALA A 179 -7.21 -14.16 2.01
CA ALA A 179 -8.47 -14.73 2.50
C ALA A 179 -8.43 -16.25 2.74
N GLN A 180 -7.26 -16.80 3.03
CA GLN A 180 -6.97 -18.24 3.05
C GLN A 180 -6.48 -18.68 4.44
N GLY A 181 -7.06 -19.78 4.94
CA GLY A 181 -6.56 -20.45 6.12
C GLY A 181 -5.26 -21.20 5.84
N HIS A 182 -4.37 -21.23 6.83
CA HIS A 182 -3.14 -21.99 6.83
C HIS A 182 -2.97 -22.70 8.17
N VAL A 183 -2.22 -23.80 8.19
CA VAL A 183 -1.79 -24.47 9.42
C VAL A 183 -0.27 -24.56 9.46
N LEU A 184 0.32 -23.90 10.45
CA LEU A 184 1.71 -24.06 10.85
C LEU A 184 1.81 -25.29 11.75
N VAL A 185 2.66 -26.24 11.37
CA VAL A 185 2.85 -27.50 12.08
C VAL A 185 4.30 -27.66 12.46
N MET A 186 4.55 -27.98 13.72
CA MET A 186 5.86 -28.41 14.20
C MET A 186 5.80 -29.88 14.60
N THR A 187 6.86 -30.61 14.29
CA THR A 187 6.97 -32.05 14.52
C THR A 187 8.14 -32.39 15.43
N ASP A 188 8.22 -33.65 15.83
CA ASP A 188 9.33 -34.21 16.60
C ASP A 188 10.66 -34.30 15.82
N ASP A 189 10.65 -33.96 14.53
CA ASP A 189 11.84 -33.79 13.71
C ASP A 189 12.58 -32.47 13.97
N LEU A 190 11.92 -31.48 14.58
CA LEU A 190 12.62 -30.30 15.08
C LEU A 190 13.47 -30.70 16.29
N ARG A 191 14.79 -30.48 16.21
CA ARG A 191 15.72 -30.84 17.26
C ARG A 191 16.35 -29.63 17.93
N ASP A 192 16.75 -29.84 19.17
CA ASP A 192 17.68 -28.94 19.88
C ASP A 192 19.13 -29.41 19.70
N THR A 193 20.11 -28.58 20.08
CA THR A 193 21.54 -28.86 19.91
C THR A 193 22.04 -30.03 20.77
N SER A 194 21.21 -30.57 21.67
CA SER A 194 21.48 -31.82 22.39
C SER A 194 21.03 -33.07 21.62
N GLY A 195 20.38 -32.88 20.47
CA GLY A 195 19.84 -33.93 19.61
C GLY A 195 18.44 -34.41 20.02
N LYS A 196 17.79 -33.74 20.97
CA LYS A 196 16.43 -34.10 21.42
C LYS A 196 15.38 -33.41 20.57
N SER A 197 14.21 -34.06 20.44
CA SER A 197 13.01 -33.42 19.92
C SER A 197 12.62 -32.21 20.75
N VAL A 198 12.19 -31.14 20.09
CA VAL A 198 11.51 -30.01 20.72
C VAL A 198 10.05 -30.40 20.90
N GLU A 199 9.62 -30.50 22.15
CA GLU A 199 8.28 -30.98 22.50
C GLU A 199 7.26 -29.83 22.58
N GLY A 200 5.98 -30.18 22.63
CA GLY A 200 4.95 -29.19 22.93
C GLY A 200 5.05 -28.67 24.37
N SER A 201 4.36 -27.58 24.69
CA SER A 201 4.18 -27.17 26.08
C SER A 201 3.40 -28.22 26.89
N THR A 202 3.39 -28.11 28.21
CA THR A 202 2.52 -28.95 29.05
C THR A 202 1.04 -28.76 28.73
N THR A 203 0.65 -27.53 28.36
CA THR A 203 -0.73 -27.23 27.95
C THR A 203 -1.03 -27.90 26.61
N TRP A 204 -0.09 -27.85 25.66
CA TRP A 204 -0.19 -28.57 24.39
C TRP A 204 -0.35 -30.08 24.58
N ASP A 205 0.50 -30.68 25.42
CA ASP A 205 0.48 -32.12 25.72
C ASP A 205 -0.86 -32.59 26.33
N LEU A 206 -1.62 -31.68 26.96
CA LEU A 206 -2.98 -31.95 27.44
C LEU A 206 -4.01 -31.85 26.29
N VAL A 207 -4.00 -30.74 25.55
CA VAL A 207 -5.02 -30.48 24.52
C VAL A 207 -4.82 -31.26 23.23
N LYS A 208 -3.62 -31.80 22.97
CA LYS A 208 -3.35 -32.67 21.82
C LYS A 208 -3.94 -34.07 21.97
N GLN A 209 -4.26 -34.49 23.20
CA GLN A 209 -4.77 -35.84 23.46
C GLN A 209 -6.11 -36.04 22.76
N ASP A 210 -6.37 -37.29 22.37
CA ASP A 210 -7.63 -37.69 21.76
C ASP A 210 -8.80 -37.33 22.67
N ILE A 211 -9.65 -36.41 22.20
CA ILE A 211 -10.82 -35.98 22.95
C ILE A 211 -11.79 -37.13 23.26
N THR A 212 -11.83 -38.17 22.43
CA THR A 212 -12.73 -39.32 22.62
C THR A 212 -12.27 -40.27 23.72
N THR A 213 -10.96 -40.35 23.96
CA THR A 213 -10.39 -41.24 24.99
C THR A 213 -9.97 -40.49 26.25
N ASN A 214 -9.52 -39.25 26.13
CA ASN A 214 -9.02 -38.41 27.22
C ASN A 214 -9.62 -36.99 27.17
N PRO A 215 -10.94 -36.83 27.35
CA PRO A 215 -11.56 -35.51 27.39
C PRO A 215 -11.09 -34.72 28.63
N LEU A 216 -10.72 -33.46 28.43
CA LEU A 216 -10.38 -32.55 29.52
C LEU A 216 -11.63 -32.14 30.33
N ALA A 217 -11.40 -31.81 31.61
CA ALA A 217 -12.50 -31.70 32.57
C ALA A 217 -13.21 -30.34 32.57
N SER A 218 -12.49 -29.22 32.34
CA SER A 218 -13.13 -27.91 32.29
C SER A 218 -13.69 -27.64 30.90
N GLU A 219 -14.79 -26.88 30.82
CA GLU A 219 -15.41 -26.50 29.56
C GLU A 219 -14.45 -25.74 28.65
N SER A 220 -13.72 -24.77 29.19
CA SER A 220 -12.70 -24.02 28.45
C SER A 220 -11.57 -24.91 27.90
N GLN A 221 -11.10 -25.88 28.69
CA GLN A 221 -10.08 -26.84 28.26
C GLN A 221 -10.62 -27.80 27.21
N LEU A 222 -11.86 -28.27 27.37
CA LEU A 222 -12.51 -29.16 26.41
C LEU A 222 -12.79 -28.46 25.08
N SER A 223 -13.20 -27.18 25.10
CA SER A 223 -13.37 -26.36 23.89
C SER A 223 -12.04 -26.16 23.16
N LEU A 224 -10.97 -25.82 23.88
CA LEU A 224 -9.63 -25.71 23.29
C LEU A 224 -9.14 -27.06 22.75
N GLN A 225 -9.32 -28.16 23.50
CA GLN A 225 -8.98 -29.51 23.05
C GLN A 225 -9.76 -29.88 21.78
N THR A 226 -11.06 -29.60 21.74
CA THR A 226 -11.91 -29.83 20.57
C THR A 226 -11.32 -29.14 19.35
N LEU A 227 -11.04 -27.84 19.49
CA LEU A 227 -10.47 -27.04 18.41
C LEU A 227 -9.11 -27.57 17.96
N ILE A 228 -8.18 -27.85 18.88
CA ILE A 228 -6.85 -28.39 18.53
C ILE A 228 -6.96 -29.78 17.89
N ASN A 229 -7.86 -30.65 18.36
CA ASN A 229 -8.08 -31.96 17.76
C ASN A 229 -8.58 -31.83 16.30
N THR A 230 -9.42 -30.84 15.96
CA THR A 230 -9.84 -30.63 14.55
C THR A 230 -8.65 -30.39 13.62
N HIS A 231 -7.65 -29.62 14.05
CA HIS A 231 -6.44 -29.37 13.26
C HIS A 231 -5.59 -30.63 13.12
N ILE A 232 -5.36 -31.34 14.22
CA ILE A 232 -4.57 -32.57 14.24
C ILE A 232 -5.21 -33.64 13.35
N ASP A 233 -6.52 -33.80 13.44
CA ASP A 233 -7.25 -34.82 12.71
C ASP A 233 -7.26 -34.50 11.20
N ALA A 234 -7.38 -33.22 10.82
CA ALA A 234 -7.27 -32.80 9.43
C ALA A 234 -5.87 -33.08 8.83
N LEU A 235 -4.80 -32.99 9.63
CA LEU A 235 -3.43 -33.29 9.20
C LEU A 235 -3.16 -34.78 8.95
N SER A 236 -4.02 -35.68 9.43
CA SER A 236 -3.91 -37.12 9.10
C SER A 236 -4.04 -37.37 7.58
N ALA A 237 -4.74 -36.50 6.86
CA ALA A 237 -4.90 -36.58 5.41
C ALA A 237 -3.58 -36.40 4.64
N VAL A 238 -2.60 -35.70 5.24
CA VAL A 238 -1.25 -35.51 4.68
C VAL A 238 -0.21 -36.44 5.32
N GLY A 239 -0.66 -37.44 6.08
CA GLY A 239 0.19 -38.49 6.66
C GLY A 239 0.92 -38.10 7.95
N LEU A 240 0.54 -36.99 8.59
CA LEU A 240 1.06 -36.59 9.90
C LEU A 240 0.22 -37.23 11.01
N ASN A 241 0.85 -38.06 11.84
CA ASN A 241 0.18 -38.70 12.97
C ASN A 241 0.24 -37.81 14.22
N ARG A 242 -0.78 -37.88 15.08
CA ARG A 242 -0.89 -37.12 16.33
C ARG A 242 0.37 -37.18 17.21
N ASP A 243 1.01 -38.34 17.31
CA ASP A 243 2.19 -38.52 18.16
C ASP A 243 3.44 -37.80 17.63
N GLN A 244 3.48 -37.49 16.34
CA GLN A 244 4.59 -36.77 15.69
C GLN A 244 4.44 -35.25 15.81
N ILE A 245 3.24 -34.76 16.15
CA ILE A 245 2.90 -33.34 16.15
C ILE A 245 3.20 -32.75 17.54
N THR A 246 4.17 -31.83 17.56
CA THR A 246 4.59 -31.14 18.78
C THR A 246 3.92 -29.78 18.93
N TYR A 247 3.39 -29.21 17.84
CA TYR A 247 2.57 -27.99 17.86
C TYR A 247 1.79 -27.82 16.55
N VAL A 248 0.58 -27.24 16.63
CA VAL A 248 -0.18 -26.74 15.48
C VAL A 248 -0.79 -25.38 15.81
N SER A 249 -0.69 -24.46 14.87
CA SER A 249 -1.41 -23.18 14.86
C SER A 249 -2.11 -23.02 13.52
N ALA A 250 -3.42 -22.77 13.53
CA ALA A 250 -4.07 -22.22 12.34
C ALA A 250 -3.92 -20.70 12.32
N PHE A 251 -3.76 -20.15 11.12
CA PHE A 251 -3.86 -18.72 10.90
C PHE A 251 -4.52 -18.40 9.56
N THR A 252 -5.37 -17.38 9.53
CA THR A 252 -6.05 -16.90 8.32
C THR A 252 -5.37 -15.66 7.81
N THR A 253 -5.10 -15.56 6.51
CA THR A 253 -4.59 -14.34 5.88
C THR A 253 -5.73 -13.39 5.50
N GLN A 254 -5.47 -12.08 5.57
CA GLN A 254 -6.47 -11.04 5.28
C GLN A 254 -7.07 -11.12 3.88
N SER A 255 -8.29 -10.59 3.75
CA SER A 255 -8.84 -10.23 2.45
C SER A 255 -8.24 -8.89 1.97
N THR A 256 -7.31 -8.98 1.01
CA THR A 256 -6.52 -7.82 0.57
C THR A 256 -7.28 -6.95 -0.44
N THR A 257 -7.78 -7.52 -1.54
CA THR A 257 -8.38 -6.77 -2.66
C THR A 257 -9.91 -6.68 -2.63
N THR A 258 -10.59 -7.52 -1.83
CA THR A 258 -12.04 -7.72 -1.86
C THR A 258 -12.85 -6.42 -1.71
N VAL A 259 -12.42 -5.51 -0.83
CA VAL A 259 -13.09 -4.21 -0.62
C VAL A 259 -13.02 -3.35 -1.89
N LEU A 260 -11.85 -3.25 -2.53
CA LEU A 260 -11.69 -2.40 -3.72
C LEU A 260 -12.38 -2.99 -4.95
N GLU A 261 -12.40 -4.32 -5.09
CA GLU A 261 -13.19 -5.00 -6.12
C GLU A 261 -14.69 -4.77 -5.92
N THR A 262 -15.16 -4.77 -4.66
CA THR A 262 -16.54 -4.42 -4.31
C THR A 262 -16.86 -2.96 -4.64
N VAL A 263 -15.96 -2.03 -4.31
CA VAL A 263 -16.09 -0.61 -4.69
C VAL A 263 -16.22 -0.46 -6.21
N LYS A 264 -15.39 -1.15 -6.99
CA LYS A 264 -15.46 -1.16 -8.45
C LYS A 264 -16.83 -1.66 -8.95
N GLN A 265 -17.38 -2.72 -8.35
CA GLN A 265 -18.72 -3.22 -8.70
C GLN A 265 -19.82 -2.20 -8.36
N LEU A 266 -19.76 -1.57 -7.19
CA LEU A 266 -20.72 -0.56 -6.77
C LEU A 266 -20.72 0.67 -7.70
N MET A 267 -19.55 1.11 -8.16
CA MET A 267 -19.42 2.24 -9.09
C MET A 267 -20.18 2.04 -10.41
N ILE A 268 -20.24 0.81 -10.92
CA ILE A 268 -20.90 0.51 -12.20
C ILE A 268 -22.35 0.03 -12.04
N ALA A 269 -22.76 -0.35 -10.83
CA ALA A 269 -24.05 -1.01 -10.59
C ALA A 269 -25.26 -0.20 -11.08
N GLY A 270 -25.33 1.10 -10.77
CA GLY A 270 -26.44 1.97 -11.19
C GLY A 270 -26.57 2.06 -12.71
N PHE A 271 -25.43 2.29 -13.40
CA PHE A 271 -25.36 2.29 -14.86
C PHE A 271 -25.78 0.94 -15.43
N ALA A 272 -25.24 -0.16 -14.90
CA ALA A 272 -25.52 -1.51 -15.36
C ALA A 272 -27.01 -1.87 -15.27
N GLN A 273 -27.66 -1.56 -14.15
CA GLN A 273 -29.09 -1.81 -13.94
C GLN A 273 -29.95 -1.06 -14.97
N LYS A 274 -29.68 0.24 -15.20
CA LYS A 274 -30.41 1.06 -16.18
C LYS A 274 -30.12 0.64 -17.62
N ALA A 275 -28.86 0.35 -17.94
CA ALA A 275 -28.45 -0.09 -19.26
C ALA A 275 -29.09 -1.44 -19.64
N ALA A 276 -29.21 -2.37 -18.69
CA ALA A 276 -29.82 -3.68 -18.91
C ALA A 276 -31.29 -3.61 -19.37
N VAL A 277 -32.02 -2.57 -18.96
CA VAL A 277 -33.42 -2.33 -19.37
C VAL A 277 -33.56 -1.34 -20.52
N GLY A 278 -32.44 -0.86 -21.10
CA GLY A 278 -32.44 0.10 -22.21
C GLY A 278 -32.89 1.50 -21.81
N ASP A 279 -32.71 1.91 -20.55
CA ASP A 279 -33.04 3.26 -20.08
C ASP A 279 -32.11 4.29 -20.75
N PRO A 280 -32.63 5.27 -21.50
CA PRO A 280 -31.82 6.28 -22.18
C PRO A 280 -31.06 7.22 -21.21
N THR A 281 -31.43 7.22 -19.92
CA THR A 281 -30.78 8.00 -18.86
C THR A 281 -29.64 7.24 -18.18
N ALA A 282 -29.33 6.01 -18.57
CA ALA A 282 -28.29 5.18 -17.94
C ALA A 282 -26.95 5.94 -17.81
N GLY A 283 -26.54 6.68 -18.84
CA GLY A 283 -25.30 7.45 -18.83
C GLY A 283 -25.20 8.52 -17.73
N LEU A 284 -26.31 8.96 -17.14
CA LEU A 284 -26.32 9.90 -16.01
C LEU A 284 -25.88 9.27 -14.69
N GLU A 285 -25.80 7.93 -14.62
CA GLU A 285 -25.28 7.21 -13.45
C GLU A 285 -23.75 7.17 -13.43
N LEU A 286 -23.09 7.48 -14.55
CA LEU A 286 -21.63 7.52 -14.61
C LEU A 286 -21.13 8.84 -14.00
N PRO A 287 -20.02 8.83 -13.25
CA PRO A 287 -19.38 10.07 -12.85
C PRO A 287 -18.92 10.82 -14.10
N ALA A 288 -19.25 12.11 -14.25
CA ALA A 288 -18.91 12.87 -15.44
C ALA A 288 -17.66 13.74 -15.20
N ILE A 289 -16.72 13.72 -16.14
CA ILE A 289 -15.62 14.69 -16.18
C ILE A 289 -16.09 15.88 -16.99
N VAL A 290 -16.15 17.07 -16.40
CA VAL A 290 -16.56 18.29 -17.11
C VAL A 290 -15.33 19.15 -17.39
N ALA A 291 -14.84 19.12 -18.63
CA ALA A 291 -13.65 19.86 -19.05
C ALA A 291 -13.99 21.27 -19.55
N ARG A 292 -13.16 22.25 -19.20
CA ARG A 292 -13.30 23.67 -19.51
C ARG A 292 -11.94 24.28 -19.85
N ASP A 293 -11.96 25.41 -20.54
CA ASP A 293 -10.74 26.16 -20.81
C ASP A 293 -10.09 26.61 -19.50
N ALA A 294 -8.77 26.46 -19.43
CA ALA A 294 -7.98 27.07 -18.37
C ALA A 294 -8.12 28.60 -18.45
N ALA A 295 -8.52 29.25 -17.34
CA ALA A 295 -8.69 30.70 -17.29
C ALA A 295 -7.37 31.46 -17.49
N GLU A 296 -6.27 30.90 -16.97
CA GLU A 296 -4.92 31.44 -17.08
C GLU A 296 -3.94 30.31 -17.42
N LYS A 297 -2.79 30.68 -18.00
CA LYS A 297 -1.69 29.75 -18.31
C LYS A 297 -2.17 28.52 -19.11
N PRO A 298 -2.60 28.69 -20.37
CA PRO A 298 -3.34 27.70 -21.15
C PRO A 298 -2.53 26.48 -21.61
N ASN A 299 -1.29 26.30 -21.14
CA ASN A 299 -0.44 25.16 -21.48
C ASN A 299 0.53 24.84 -20.32
N ALA A 300 1.14 23.67 -20.39
CA ALA A 300 2.03 23.19 -19.33
C ALA A 300 3.26 24.09 -19.11
N MET A 301 3.81 24.70 -20.18
CA MET A 301 5.00 25.57 -20.07
C MET A 301 4.71 26.79 -19.21
N GLU A 302 3.58 27.45 -19.48
CA GLU A 302 3.15 28.65 -18.78
C GLU A 302 2.74 28.33 -17.34
N LEU A 303 2.03 27.21 -17.10
CA LEU A 303 1.63 26.82 -15.74
C LEU A 303 2.84 26.55 -14.85
N LEU A 304 3.80 25.77 -15.35
CA LEU A 304 5.04 25.46 -14.65
C LEU A 304 5.99 26.66 -14.54
N GLY A 305 5.74 27.74 -15.27
CA GLY A 305 6.60 28.93 -15.26
C GLY A 305 8.02 28.66 -15.77
N LEU A 306 8.19 27.69 -16.69
CA LEU A 306 9.52 27.26 -17.16
C LEU A 306 10.29 28.40 -17.85
N VAL A 307 9.57 29.33 -18.49
CA VAL A 307 10.13 30.52 -19.13
C VAL A 307 9.69 31.76 -18.35
N SER A 308 10.49 32.12 -17.35
CA SER A 308 10.30 33.35 -16.57
C SER A 308 10.85 34.58 -17.29
N GLU A 309 10.44 35.78 -16.86
CA GLU A 309 11.04 37.04 -17.34
C GLU A 309 12.56 37.06 -17.16
N GLN A 310 13.06 36.51 -16.04
CA GLN A 310 14.49 36.40 -15.78
C GLN A 310 15.18 35.45 -16.77
N THR A 311 14.56 34.33 -17.10
CA THR A 311 15.04 33.38 -18.12
C THR A 311 15.13 34.07 -19.48
N VAL A 312 14.10 34.84 -19.87
CA VAL A 312 14.07 35.59 -21.12
C VAL A 312 15.18 36.65 -21.17
N GLN A 313 15.32 37.46 -20.11
CA GLN A 313 16.37 38.47 -20.02
C GLN A 313 17.77 37.85 -20.14
N GLY A 314 17.99 36.73 -19.45
CA GLY A 314 19.23 35.96 -19.55
C GLY A 314 19.51 35.47 -20.97
N ALA A 315 18.50 34.91 -21.64
CA ALA A 315 18.60 34.44 -23.03
C ALA A 315 18.89 35.58 -24.02
N VAL A 316 18.24 36.75 -23.85
CA VAL A 316 18.50 37.95 -24.66
C VAL A 316 19.93 38.44 -24.43
N GLN A 317 20.39 38.51 -23.19
CA GLN A 317 21.74 38.97 -22.88
C GLN A 317 22.81 38.00 -23.40
N PHE A 318 22.55 36.70 -23.36
CA PHE A 318 23.38 35.69 -24.00
C PHE A 318 23.38 35.87 -25.53
N GLY A 319 22.22 36.05 -26.14
CA GLY A 319 22.12 36.35 -27.58
C GLY A 319 22.98 37.56 -27.96
N ILE A 320 22.89 38.65 -27.20
CA ILE A 320 23.71 39.87 -27.40
C ILE A 320 25.20 39.55 -27.32
N SER A 321 25.64 38.72 -26.36
CA SER A 321 27.06 38.38 -26.21
C SER A 321 27.61 37.52 -27.35
N THR A 322 26.74 36.83 -28.08
CA THR A 322 27.09 36.02 -29.27
C THR A 322 27.03 36.80 -30.58
N LEU A 323 26.59 38.06 -30.58
CA LEU A 323 26.53 38.88 -31.79
C LEU A 323 27.94 39.11 -32.37
N PRO A 324 28.09 39.07 -33.70
CA PRO A 324 29.35 39.39 -34.32
C PRO A 324 29.67 40.90 -34.18
N PRO A 325 30.94 41.32 -34.20
CA PRO A 325 31.32 42.72 -33.96
C PRO A 325 30.60 43.74 -34.86
N GLU A 326 30.32 43.38 -36.12
CA GLU A 326 29.58 44.21 -37.08
C GLU A 326 28.11 44.47 -36.68
N ALA A 327 27.53 43.65 -35.81
CA ALA A 327 26.17 43.80 -35.30
C ALA A 327 26.10 44.62 -34.01
N ALA A 328 27.22 45.10 -33.45
CA ALA A 328 27.24 45.92 -32.24
C ALA A 328 26.30 47.16 -32.26
N PRO A 329 26.08 47.85 -33.40
CA PRO A 329 25.11 48.95 -33.45
C PRO A 329 23.65 48.54 -33.21
N LEU A 330 23.30 47.25 -33.28
CA LEU A 330 21.94 46.76 -33.02
C LEU A 330 21.63 46.65 -31.53
N VAL A 331 22.64 46.57 -30.67
CA VAL A 331 22.46 46.31 -29.22
C VAL A 331 21.52 47.32 -28.54
N PRO A 332 21.61 48.65 -28.76
CA PRO A 332 20.67 49.59 -28.16
C PRO A 332 19.21 49.36 -28.61
N ALA A 333 19.00 48.95 -29.87
CA ALA A 333 17.66 48.66 -30.38
C ALA A 333 17.09 47.36 -29.80
N ILE A 334 17.94 46.34 -29.61
CA ILE A 334 17.58 45.10 -28.93
C ILE A 334 17.21 45.41 -27.48
N GLN A 335 18.05 46.15 -26.75
CA GLN A 335 17.80 46.49 -25.34
C GLN A 335 16.55 47.36 -25.12
N ALA A 336 16.13 48.12 -26.13
CA ALA A 336 14.91 48.92 -26.10
C ALA A 336 13.65 48.12 -26.50
N SER A 337 13.80 46.89 -27.00
CA SER A 337 12.67 46.05 -27.42
C SER A 337 12.05 45.30 -26.25
N ASP A 338 10.75 45.02 -26.32
CA ASP A 338 10.02 44.26 -25.30
C ASP A 338 9.99 42.77 -25.64
N PHE A 339 10.64 41.96 -24.82
CA PHE A 339 10.67 40.50 -24.95
C PHE A 339 9.72 39.78 -23.99
N SER A 340 8.91 40.51 -23.20
CA SER A 340 8.01 39.92 -22.18
C SER A 340 7.06 38.84 -22.75
N GLY A 341 6.66 38.98 -24.01
CA GLY A 341 5.84 37.99 -24.73
C GLY A 341 6.48 36.59 -24.82
N PHE A 342 7.80 36.46 -24.66
CA PHE A 342 8.51 35.17 -24.70
C PHE A 342 8.24 34.29 -23.47
N THR A 343 7.58 34.84 -22.45
CA THR A 343 7.08 34.06 -21.32
C THR A 343 5.86 33.20 -21.68
N THR A 344 5.30 33.37 -22.89
CA THR A 344 4.15 32.60 -23.40
C THR A 344 4.54 31.74 -24.60
N CYS A 345 3.87 30.61 -24.78
CA CYS A 345 4.08 29.78 -25.96
C CYS A 345 3.70 30.52 -27.24
N SER A 346 2.59 31.26 -27.22
CA SER A 346 2.15 32.06 -28.37
C SER A 346 3.21 33.06 -28.81
N GLY A 347 3.80 33.81 -27.87
CA GLY A 347 4.84 34.78 -28.17
C GLY A 347 6.13 34.14 -28.69
N LEU A 348 6.57 33.03 -28.09
CA LEU A 348 7.75 32.28 -28.54
C LEU A 348 7.59 31.80 -29.99
N PHE A 349 6.52 31.07 -30.31
CA PHE A 349 6.31 30.52 -31.64
C PHE A 349 6.05 31.61 -32.68
N THR A 350 5.38 32.71 -32.31
CA THR A 350 5.20 33.88 -33.19
C THR A 350 6.53 34.53 -33.51
N ALA A 351 7.40 34.74 -32.52
CA ALA A 351 8.71 35.36 -32.71
C ALA A 351 9.65 34.46 -33.52
N ALA A 352 9.65 33.14 -33.27
CA ALA A 352 10.40 32.16 -34.05
C ALA A 352 9.99 32.15 -35.53
N ALA A 353 8.72 32.42 -35.83
CA ALA A 353 8.21 32.61 -37.19
C ALA A 353 8.51 34.00 -37.79
N GLY A 354 9.27 34.85 -37.11
CA GLY A 354 9.65 36.21 -37.55
C GLY A 354 8.65 37.31 -37.17
N GLY A 355 7.61 36.99 -36.40
CA GLY A 355 6.53 37.89 -36.00
C GLY A 355 6.80 38.76 -34.77
N PHE A 356 8.06 39.08 -34.45
CA PHE A 356 8.41 39.84 -33.23
C PHE A 356 7.90 41.30 -33.24
N GLY A 357 7.71 41.89 -34.42
CA GLY A 357 7.05 43.21 -34.56
C GLY A 357 7.97 44.42 -34.43
N SER A 358 9.30 44.24 -34.44
CA SER A 358 10.24 45.36 -34.51
C SER A 358 10.28 46.00 -35.91
N PRO A 359 10.36 47.34 -36.03
CA PRO A 359 10.55 47.99 -37.32
C PRO A 359 11.95 47.75 -37.92
N ILE A 360 12.88 47.19 -37.14
CA ILE A 360 14.24 46.85 -37.57
C ILE A 360 14.30 45.36 -37.88
N PRO A 361 14.45 44.95 -39.15
CA PRO A 361 14.44 43.53 -39.54
C PRO A 361 15.45 42.66 -38.77
N GLN A 362 16.66 43.18 -38.54
CA GLN A 362 17.71 42.46 -37.81
C GLN A 362 17.36 42.20 -36.34
N VAL A 363 16.50 43.03 -35.73
CA VAL A 363 16.00 42.78 -34.37
C VAL A 363 14.98 41.65 -34.37
N ASN A 364 14.15 41.52 -35.43
CA ASN A 364 13.24 40.38 -35.58
C ASN A 364 14.02 39.07 -35.80
N GLU A 365 15.10 39.09 -36.59
CA GLU A 365 15.98 37.93 -36.79
C GLU A 365 16.66 37.52 -35.46
N PHE A 366 17.17 38.50 -34.71
CA PHE A 366 17.73 38.27 -33.38
C PHE A 366 16.69 37.64 -32.44
N ALA A 367 15.49 38.22 -32.38
CA ALA A 367 14.39 37.74 -31.55
C ALA A 367 13.96 36.31 -31.93
N ALA A 368 13.91 35.99 -33.23
CA ALA A 368 13.62 34.65 -33.71
C ALA A 368 14.69 33.63 -33.26
N GLY A 369 15.98 34.01 -33.28
CA GLY A 369 17.07 33.18 -32.77
C GLY A 369 16.95 32.90 -31.28
N VAL A 370 16.67 33.94 -30.47
CA VAL A 370 16.45 33.80 -29.02
C VAL A 370 15.23 32.92 -28.74
N ALA A 371 14.11 33.17 -29.41
CA ALA A 371 12.89 32.38 -29.26
C ALA A 371 13.13 30.90 -29.62
N THR A 372 13.83 30.63 -30.72
CA THR A 372 14.18 29.26 -31.14
C THR A 372 15.04 28.54 -30.09
N GLY A 373 16.01 29.23 -29.47
CA GLY A 373 16.83 28.67 -28.40
C GLY A 373 16.03 28.32 -27.14
N ILE A 374 15.04 29.15 -26.77
CA ILE A 374 14.13 28.86 -25.66
C ILE A 374 13.21 27.68 -26.00
N ILE A 375 12.66 27.65 -27.23
CA ILE A 375 11.79 26.58 -27.72
C ILE A 375 12.49 25.22 -27.66
N GLN A 376 13.80 25.13 -27.92
CA GLN A 376 14.52 23.87 -27.80
C GLN A 376 14.53 23.29 -26.38
N GLN A 377 14.37 24.11 -25.34
CA GLN A 377 14.39 23.67 -23.94
C GLN A 377 12.98 23.47 -23.37
N ALA A 378 12.04 24.34 -23.72
CA ALA A 378 10.70 24.36 -23.11
C ALA A 378 9.56 24.11 -24.11
N GLY A 379 9.85 24.03 -25.40
CA GLY A 379 8.83 23.96 -26.47
C GLY A 379 7.94 22.73 -26.38
N ALA A 380 8.45 21.59 -25.91
CA ALA A 380 7.65 20.38 -25.73
C ALA A 380 6.44 20.61 -24.81
N PHE A 381 6.59 21.43 -23.77
CA PHE A 381 5.51 21.77 -22.84
C PHE A 381 4.43 22.66 -23.46
N CYS A 382 4.75 23.38 -24.55
CA CYS A 382 3.77 24.11 -25.34
C CYS A 382 2.83 23.20 -26.15
N ALA A 383 3.21 21.94 -26.37
CA ALA A 383 2.38 20.97 -27.07
C ALA A 383 1.24 20.41 -26.20
N ALA A 384 1.30 20.64 -24.89
CA ALA A 384 0.30 20.20 -23.91
C ALA A 384 -0.61 21.38 -23.53
N ASN A 385 -1.72 21.54 -24.26
CA ASN A 385 -2.74 22.54 -23.92
C ASN A 385 -3.43 22.12 -22.62
N ARG A 386 -3.56 23.05 -21.67
CA ARG A 386 -4.16 22.79 -20.37
C ARG A 386 -5.66 23.06 -20.40
N LEU A 387 -6.43 22.16 -19.81
CA LEU A 387 -7.83 22.33 -19.47
C LEU A 387 -8.02 22.10 -17.97
N GLU A 388 -9.06 22.69 -17.42
CA GLU A 388 -9.52 22.47 -16.06
C GLU A 388 -10.78 21.61 -16.09
N GLY A 389 -10.90 20.66 -15.17
CA GLY A 389 -12.10 19.86 -15.06
C GLY A 389 -12.49 19.58 -13.62
N SER A 390 -13.68 18.99 -13.47
CA SER A 390 -14.14 18.45 -12.20
C SER A 390 -14.83 17.11 -12.40
N ILE A 391 -14.82 16.30 -11.35
CA ILE A 391 -15.52 15.01 -11.27
C ILE A 391 -16.04 14.80 -9.85
N THR A 392 -17.25 14.27 -9.70
CA THR A 392 -17.83 13.93 -8.39
C THR A 392 -17.73 12.41 -8.18
N LEU A 393 -17.08 11.99 -7.10
CA LEU A 393 -16.79 10.58 -6.81
C LEU A 393 -17.23 10.19 -5.39
N PRO A 394 -17.59 8.91 -5.16
CA PRO A 394 -17.80 8.39 -3.81
C PRO A 394 -16.55 8.57 -2.96
N TYR A 395 -16.74 9.07 -1.73
CA TYR A 395 -15.66 9.27 -0.77
C TYR A 395 -16.00 8.55 0.52
N TYR A 396 -15.14 7.62 0.94
CA TYR A 396 -15.37 6.72 2.07
C TYR A 396 -14.48 7.08 3.26
N SER A 397 -13.37 7.79 3.02
CA SER A 397 -12.55 8.32 4.11
C SER A 397 -13.30 9.37 4.93
N PRO A 398 -13.04 9.48 6.23
CA PRO A 398 -13.67 10.50 7.06
C PRO A 398 -13.30 11.92 6.61
N VAL A 399 -14.20 12.86 6.86
CA VAL A 399 -14.03 14.30 6.61
C VAL A 399 -14.17 15.07 7.92
N PRO A 400 -13.57 16.26 8.07
CA PRO A 400 -13.70 17.05 9.29
C PRO A 400 -15.16 17.33 9.63
N SER A 401 -15.49 17.20 10.91
CA SER A 401 -16.79 17.52 11.47
C SER A 401 -16.63 18.47 12.67
N LEU A 402 -17.73 19.01 13.17
CA LEU A 402 -17.71 19.83 14.39
C LEU A 402 -17.27 19.03 15.62
N ASP A 403 -17.65 17.75 15.69
CA ASP A 403 -17.34 16.88 16.82
C ASP A 403 -15.92 16.33 16.72
N ASN A 404 -15.42 16.11 15.50
CA ASN A 404 -14.06 15.65 15.24
C ASN A 404 -13.46 16.33 13.99
N PRO A 405 -12.79 17.48 14.15
CA PRO A 405 -12.10 18.16 13.04
C PRO A 405 -10.93 17.34 12.48
N LEU A 406 -10.35 16.43 13.27
CA LEU A 406 -9.20 15.60 12.91
C LEU A 406 -9.61 14.22 12.36
N ALA A 407 -10.90 13.99 12.10
CA ALA A 407 -11.42 12.75 11.52
C ALA A 407 -10.58 12.19 10.34
N PRO A 408 -10.07 13.01 9.39
CA PRO A 408 -9.24 12.51 8.29
C PRO A 408 -7.95 11.80 8.71
N ILE A 409 -7.47 12.03 9.94
CA ILE A 409 -6.22 11.46 10.45
C ILE A 409 -6.40 10.60 11.72
N ASN A 410 -7.62 10.42 12.24
CA ASN A 410 -7.84 9.57 13.43
C ASN A 410 -9.08 8.65 13.33
N GLU A 411 -9.84 8.73 12.24
CA GLU A 411 -10.89 7.76 11.91
C GLU A 411 -10.57 7.07 10.58
N PHE A 412 -11.27 5.98 10.27
CA PHE A 412 -11.02 5.15 9.09
C PHE A 412 -12.31 4.62 8.46
N TRP A 413 -12.21 3.80 7.41
CA TRP A 413 -13.39 3.28 6.72
C TRP A 413 -14.15 2.28 7.60
N THR A 414 -15.47 2.33 7.51
CA THR A 414 -16.38 1.38 8.17
C THR A 414 -17.34 0.78 7.16
N ALA A 415 -17.92 -0.37 7.46
CA ALA A 415 -18.86 -1.06 6.61
C ALA A 415 -20.26 -0.41 6.65
N ALA A 416 -20.89 -0.30 5.49
CA ALA A 416 -22.27 0.17 5.34
C ALA A 416 -23.31 -0.87 5.80
N CYS A 417 -22.97 -2.16 5.70
CA CYS A 417 -23.85 -3.29 5.98
C CYS A 417 -23.37 -4.07 7.22
N ASP A 418 -24.27 -4.82 7.85
CA ASP A 418 -23.89 -5.80 8.86
C ASP A 418 -23.15 -6.96 8.20
N SER A 419 -22.09 -7.44 8.85
CA SER A 419 -21.35 -8.63 8.41
C SER A 419 -22.27 -9.83 8.21
N GLY A 420 -22.07 -10.56 7.11
CA GLY A 420 -22.82 -11.79 6.80
C GLY A 420 -22.72 -12.83 7.93
N ILE A 421 -21.57 -12.89 8.61
CA ILE A 421 -21.36 -13.77 9.77
C ILE A 421 -22.18 -13.33 10.98
N VAL A 422 -22.22 -12.02 11.26
CA VAL A 422 -23.06 -11.46 12.33
C VAL A 422 -24.54 -11.76 12.05
N LEU A 423 -24.99 -11.55 10.81
CA LEU A 423 -26.37 -11.85 10.40
C LEU A 423 -26.71 -13.33 10.57
N GLN A 424 -25.79 -14.23 10.23
CA GLN A 424 -25.97 -15.67 10.43
C GLN A 424 -26.04 -16.03 11.91
N GLY A 425 -25.14 -15.50 12.74
CA GLY A 425 -25.14 -15.72 14.20
C GLY A 425 -26.36 -15.14 14.91
N ALA A 426 -26.93 -14.07 14.37
CA ALA A 426 -28.08 -13.36 14.92
C ALA A 426 -29.44 -13.82 14.34
N ALA A 427 -29.50 -14.92 13.59
CA ALA A 427 -30.70 -15.34 12.85
C ALA A 427 -31.99 -15.39 13.70
N ALA A 428 -31.88 -15.74 14.98
CA ALA A 428 -33.01 -15.81 15.92
C ALA A 428 -33.59 -14.43 16.29
N VAL A 429 -32.79 -13.37 16.26
CA VAL A 429 -33.20 -12.00 16.64
C VAL A 429 -33.49 -11.10 15.44
N LEU A 430 -33.10 -11.48 14.22
CA LEU A 430 -33.40 -10.74 12.99
C LEU A 430 -34.89 -10.36 12.81
N PRO A 431 -35.89 -11.19 13.19
CA PRO A 431 -37.29 -10.78 13.06
C PRO A 431 -37.71 -9.60 13.97
N ALA A 432 -36.90 -9.27 14.98
CA ALA A 432 -37.13 -8.18 15.92
C ALA A 432 -36.31 -6.92 15.60
N THR A 433 -35.53 -6.93 14.52
CA THR A 433 -34.71 -5.78 14.13
C THR A 433 -35.48 -4.81 13.23
N GLU A 434 -35.04 -3.56 13.24
CA GLU A 434 -35.53 -2.49 12.36
C GLU A 434 -34.51 -2.21 11.25
N ALA A 435 -34.98 -1.73 10.10
CA ALA A 435 -34.11 -1.39 8.98
C ALA A 435 -33.26 -0.14 9.31
N GLY A 436 -31.95 -0.22 9.06
CA GLY A 436 -31.03 0.90 9.14
C GLY A 436 -31.02 1.77 7.87
N PRO A 437 -30.24 2.87 7.87
CA PRO A 437 -30.17 3.81 6.75
C PRO A 437 -29.76 3.19 5.41
N ASN A 438 -28.95 2.12 5.42
CA ASN A 438 -28.42 1.48 4.23
C ASN A 438 -29.22 0.22 3.82
N ALA A 439 -30.36 -0.07 4.44
CA ALA A 439 -31.07 -1.33 4.23
C ALA A 439 -31.37 -1.64 2.76
N ALA A 440 -31.73 -0.62 1.97
CA ALA A 440 -31.97 -0.78 0.53
C ALA A 440 -30.71 -1.16 -0.26
N LEU A 441 -29.56 -0.54 0.06
CA LEU A 441 -28.27 -0.88 -0.54
C LEU A 441 -27.87 -2.32 -0.16
N CYS A 442 -27.90 -2.63 1.13
CA CYS A 442 -27.43 -3.92 1.63
C CYS A 442 -28.28 -5.10 1.14
N GLN A 443 -29.60 -4.93 0.99
CA GLN A 443 -30.47 -5.97 0.44
C GLN A 443 -30.16 -6.28 -1.04
N GLN A 444 -29.73 -5.30 -1.84
CA GLN A 444 -29.41 -5.51 -3.26
C GLN A 444 -28.19 -6.42 -3.48
N VAL A 445 -27.34 -6.52 -2.47
CA VAL A 445 -26.06 -7.24 -2.48
C VAL A 445 -26.07 -8.46 -1.56
N GLY A 446 -27.25 -8.88 -1.08
CA GLY A 446 -27.41 -10.08 -0.27
C GLY A 446 -27.01 -9.94 1.19
N LEU A 447 -26.78 -8.73 1.68
CA LEU A 447 -26.54 -8.40 3.09
C LEU A 447 -27.77 -7.70 3.69
N ASN A 448 -27.64 -7.19 4.92
CA ASN A 448 -28.65 -6.36 5.55
C ASN A 448 -27.98 -5.18 6.28
N ASP A 449 -28.76 -4.15 6.54
CA ASP A 449 -28.42 -3.11 7.50
C ASP A 449 -29.59 -3.00 8.48
N VAL A 450 -29.39 -3.50 9.70
CA VAL A 450 -30.43 -3.64 10.71
C VAL A 450 -30.00 -3.11 12.07
N ARG A 451 -30.99 -2.75 12.88
CA ARG A 451 -30.81 -2.25 14.25
C ARG A 451 -31.63 -3.08 15.23
N LEU A 452 -31.06 -3.42 16.37
CA LEU A 452 -31.78 -4.05 17.47
C LEU A 452 -31.95 -3.02 18.59
N ASN A 453 -33.20 -2.62 18.87
CA ASN A 453 -33.51 -1.55 19.83
C ASN A 453 -32.81 -0.21 19.55
N GLY A 454 -32.60 0.12 18.27
CA GLY A 454 -31.90 1.33 17.84
C GLY A 454 -30.38 1.20 17.75
N GLU A 455 -29.79 0.14 18.30
CA GLU A 455 -28.34 -0.12 18.26
C GLU A 455 -27.95 -0.93 17.02
N LEU A 456 -26.71 -0.77 16.58
CA LEU A 456 -26.12 -1.58 15.50
C LEU A 456 -26.11 -3.06 15.90
N LEU A 457 -26.50 -3.94 14.97
CA LEU A 457 -26.37 -5.39 15.18
C LEU A 457 -24.90 -5.82 15.07
N ASP A 458 -24.24 -5.43 13.98
CA ASP A 458 -22.79 -5.40 13.87
C ASP A 458 -22.27 -4.07 14.42
N LYS A 459 -21.81 -4.08 15.68
CA LYS A 459 -21.46 -2.88 16.45
C LYS A 459 -20.17 -2.20 15.96
N ASP A 460 -19.24 -2.97 15.39
CA ASP A 460 -17.91 -2.47 15.03
C ASP A 460 -17.84 -2.08 13.54
N ARG A 461 -18.66 -2.70 12.68
CA ARG A 461 -18.72 -2.39 11.23
C ARG A 461 -17.33 -2.43 10.59
N ASN A 462 -16.55 -3.45 10.92
CA ASN A 462 -15.26 -3.68 10.29
C ASN A 462 -15.46 -4.12 8.83
N LEU A 463 -14.56 -3.67 7.95
CA LEU A 463 -14.52 -4.13 6.57
C LEU A 463 -13.80 -5.48 6.50
N THR A 464 -14.52 -6.49 6.05
CA THR A 464 -14.03 -7.88 5.92
C THR A 464 -14.52 -8.49 4.61
N LYS A 465 -14.07 -9.70 4.27
CA LYS A 465 -14.66 -10.48 3.16
C LYS A 465 -16.16 -10.75 3.33
N PHE A 466 -16.70 -10.63 4.55
CA PHE A 466 -18.13 -10.82 4.87
C PHE A 466 -18.91 -9.51 5.02
N SER A 467 -18.22 -8.37 5.10
CA SER A 467 -18.81 -7.03 5.05
C SER A 467 -17.95 -6.09 4.18
N PRO A 468 -17.85 -6.32 2.86
CA PRO A 468 -16.85 -5.65 2.03
C PRO A 468 -17.30 -4.27 1.52
N ILE A 469 -18.48 -3.78 1.94
CA ILE A 469 -19.11 -2.57 1.39
C ILE A 469 -18.78 -1.37 2.29
N PRO A 470 -17.91 -0.45 1.85
CA PRO A 470 -17.59 0.73 2.64
C PRO A 470 -18.75 1.72 2.69
N GLN A 471 -18.90 2.36 3.84
CA GLN A 471 -19.84 3.45 4.09
C GLN A 471 -19.34 4.74 3.41
N PRO A 472 -20.11 5.35 2.50
CA PRO A 472 -19.79 6.68 1.98
C PRO A 472 -19.83 7.74 3.09
N LYS A 473 -18.80 8.58 3.19
CA LYS A 473 -18.58 9.63 4.20
C LYS A 473 -18.33 11.03 3.61
N GLY A 474 -18.28 11.19 2.28
CA GLY A 474 -18.09 12.50 1.64
C GLY A 474 -19.11 13.56 2.05
N ARG A 475 -18.69 14.83 2.05
CA ARG A 475 -19.45 15.98 2.56
C ARG A 475 -20.81 16.19 1.90
N VAL A 476 -20.96 15.75 0.64
CA VAL A 476 -22.21 15.90 -0.12
C VAL A 476 -22.80 14.51 -0.37
N ALA A 477 -23.64 14.05 0.57
CA ALA A 477 -24.34 12.77 0.48
C ALA A 477 -23.43 11.56 0.20
N GLY A 478 -22.22 11.55 0.78
CA GLY A 478 -21.25 10.47 0.57
C GLY A 478 -20.26 10.70 -0.58
N PHE A 479 -20.32 11.87 -1.24
CA PHE A 479 -19.46 12.21 -2.38
C PHE A 479 -18.59 13.44 -2.11
N GLU A 480 -17.47 13.52 -2.82
CA GLU A 480 -16.62 14.70 -2.95
C GLU A 480 -16.49 15.09 -4.42
N THR A 481 -16.36 16.39 -4.70
CA THR A 481 -16.04 16.89 -6.04
C THR A 481 -14.56 17.21 -6.10
N LEU A 482 -13.86 16.56 -7.02
CA LEU A 482 -12.42 16.66 -7.21
C LEU A 482 -12.10 17.52 -8.43
N ASP A 483 -11.05 18.32 -8.32
CA ASP A 483 -10.45 19.01 -9.46
C ASP A 483 -9.66 18.03 -10.32
N VAL A 484 -9.88 18.10 -11.63
CA VAL A 484 -9.19 17.28 -12.63
C VAL A 484 -8.28 18.18 -13.46
N GLN A 485 -6.98 17.93 -13.40
CA GLN A 485 -6.03 18.51 -14.34
C GLN A 485 -6.09 17.72 -15.65
N ILE A 486 -6.25 18.42 -16.77
CA ILE A 486 -6.33 17.79 -18.09
C ILE A 486 -5.30 18.45 -19.02
N THR A 487 -4.59 17.66 -19.81
CA THR A 487 -3.82 18.18 -20.95
C THR A 487 -4.24 17.53 -22.27
N MET A 488 -4.26 18.32 -23.34
CA MET A 488 -4.63 17.91 -24.68
C MET A 488 -3.47 18.17 -25.66
N PRO A 489 -3.15 17.22 -26.55
CA PRO A 489 -2.14 17.43 -27.58
C PRO A 489 -2.50 18.59 -28.52
N ASN A 490 -1.50 19.38 -28.88
CA ASN A 490 -1.61 20.46 -29.87
C ASN A 490 -0.85 20.10 -31.16
N PRO A 491 -1.53 19.59 -32.21
CA PRO A 491 -0.87 19.17 -33.46
C PRO A 491 -0.10 20.28 -34.17
N ALA A 492 -0.53 21.53 -34.07
CA ALA A 492 0.15 22.65 -34.72
C ALA A 492 1.51 22.93 -34.06
N ILE A 493 1.55 22.93 -32.73
CA ILE A 493 2.80 23.09 -31.98
C ILE A 493 3.69 21.86 -32.14
N ALA A 494 3.13 20.65 -32.07
CA ALA A 494 3.88 19.42 -32.32
C ALA A 494 4.54 19.44 -33.71
N ALA A 495 3.80 19.83 -34.76
CA ALA A 495 4.35 19.95 -36.11
C ALA A 495 5.46 21.00 -36.21
N ALA A 496 5.32 22.13 -35.53
CA ALA A 496 6.36 23.16 -35.45
C ALA A 496 7.64 22.66 -34.75
N LEU A 497 7.52 21.67 -33.88
CA LEU A 497 8.62 20.98 -33.19
C LEU A 497 9.14 19.75 -33.96
N GLY A 498 8.57 19.43 -35.11
CA GLY A 498 8.98 18.28 -35.94
C GLY A 498 8.26 16.96 -35.65
N PHE A 499 7.22 16.97 -34.81
CA PHE A 499 6.41 15.80 -34.47
C PHE A 499 5.12 15.80 -35.28
N GLN A 500 4.81 14.69 -35.94
CA GLN A 500 3.57 14.53 -36.70
C GLN A 500 2.58 13.73 -35.89
N ILE A 501 1.58 14.42 -35.33
CA ILE A 501 0.47 13.81 -34.60
C ILE A 501 -0.85 14.25 -35.21
N SER A 502 -1.85 13.36 -35.14
CA SER A 502 -3.22 13.65 -35.56
C SER A 502 -4.18 12.95 -34.61
N MET A 503 -5.26 13.63 -34.24
CA MET A 503 -6.27 13.05 -33.37
C MET A 503 -6.94 11.85 -34.07
N PRO A 504 -6.97 10.66 -33.44
CA PRO A 504 -7.71 9.52 -33.97
C PRO A 504 -9.23 9.78 -34.02
N ASP A 505 -9.96 9.03 -34.85
CA ASP A 505 -11.42 9.15 -34.99
C ASP A 505 -12.18 8.98 -33.65
N GLY A 506 -11.61 8.21 -32.71
CA GLY A 506 -12.18 7.99 -31.37
C GLY A 506 -11.71 8.96 -30.29
N GLY A 507 -10.99 10.03 -30.65
CA GLY A 507 -10.36 10.96 -29.71
C GLY A 507 -8.93 10.55 -29.32
N TRP A 508 -8.28 11.40 -28.52
CA TRP A 508 -6.91 11.14 -28.05
C TRP A 508 -6.86 10.01 -27.03
N PRO A 509 -5.95 9.03 -27.18
CA PRO A 509 -5.61 8.10 -26.10
C PRO A 509 -5.25 8.86 -24.81
N VAL A 510 -5.59 8.29 -23.65
CA VAL A 510 -5.48 8.99 -22.36
C VAL A 510 -4.43 8.31 -21.48
N VAL A 511 -3.61 9.12 -20.81
CA VAL A 511 -2.76 8.67 -19.71
C VAL A 511 -3.27 9.27 -18.40
N VAL A 512 -3.68 8.41 -17.47
CA VAL A 512 -3.95 8.80 -16.08
C VAL A 512 -2.62 8.99 -15.37
N LEU A 513 -2.38 10.16 -14.78
CA LEU A 513 -1.15 10.50 -14.07
C LEU A 513 -1.38 10.52 -12.56
N ALA A 514 -0.56 9.78 -11.82
CA ALA A 514 -0.63 9.68 -10.36
C ALA A 514 0.66 10.19 -9.68
N HIS A 515 0.52 11.15 -8.78
CA HIS A 515 1.66 11.86 -8.14
C HIS A 515 2.14 11.19 -6.83
N GLY A 516 3.34 11.55 -6.38
CA GLY A 516 3.96 11.07 -5.13
C GLY A 516 3.49 11.79 -3.85
N ILE A 517 3.93 11.31 -2.67
CA ILE A 517 3.37 11.68 -1.36
C ILE A 517 3.61 13.13 -0.89
N THR A 518 4.72 13.75 -1.27
CA THR A 518 4.99 15.17 -0.95
C THR A 518 4.69 16.09 -2.13
N SER A 519 3.91 15.61 -3.09
CA SER A 519 3.66 16.23 -4.39
C SER A 519 2.16 16.44 -4.62
N ASN A 520 1.79 16.86 -5.83
CA ASN A 520 0.43 17.16 -6.25
C ASN A 520 0.26 16.85 -7.76
N LYS A 521 -0.98 16.90 -8.25
CA LYS A 521 -1.33 16.65 -9.65
C LYS A 521 -0.59 17.59 -10.62
N GLU A 522 -0.34 18.85 -10.25
CA GLU A 522 0.39 19.82 -11.08
C GLU A 522 1.83 19.42 -11.35
N SER A 523 2.47 18.70 -10.41
CA SER A 523 3.83 18.17 -10.61
C SER A 523 3.91 17.19 -11.80
N MET A 524 2.80 16.53 -12.14
CA MET A 524 2.74 15.61 -13.28
C MET A 524 2.77 16.31 -14.64
N LEU A 525 2.63 17.64 -14.70
CA LEU A 525 2.80 18.39 -15.95
C LEU A 525 4.21 18.26 -16.52
N ALA A 526 5.19 17.90 -15.68
CA ALA A 526 6.58 17.67 -16.07
C ALA A 526 6.76 16.63 -17.20
N ILE A 527 5.83 15.66 -17.35
CA ILE A 527 5.86 14.66 -18.42
C ILE A 527 4.82 14.91 -19.53
N SER A 528 3.87 15.82 -19.30
CA SER A 528 2.73 16.05 -20.21
C SER A 528 3.14 16.50 -21.62
N GLY A 529 4.25 17.26 -21.73
CA GLY A 529 4.80 17.68 -23.02
C GLY A 529 5.24 16.48 -23.87
N THR A 530 6.02 15.58 -23.29
CA THR A 530 6.49 14.35 -23.95
C THR A 530 5.33 13.45 -24.37
N LEU A 531 4.32 13.29 -23.51
CA LEU A 531 3.11 12.52 -23.82
C LEU A 531 2.26 13.19 -24.92
N SER A 532 2.13 14.52 -24.90
CA SER A 532 1.40 15.27 -25.92
C SER A 532 2.08 15.17 -27.29
N LEU A 533 3.41 15.23 -27.34
CA LEU A 533 4.19 14.99 -28.57
C LEU A 533 4.06 13.55 -29.09
N ALA A 534 3.73 12.60 -28.21
CA ALA A 534 3.38 11.22 -28.57
C ALA A 534 1.88 11.02 -28.88
N GLY A 535 1.07 12.09 -28.84
CA GLY A 535 -0.36 12.04 -29.15
C GLY A 535 -1.25 11.52 -28.02
N PHE A 536 -0.87 11.74 -26.77
CA PHE A 536 -1.68 11.39 -25.60
C PHE A 536 -2.26 12.62 -24.90
N ALA A 537 -3.55 12.57 -24.60
CA ALA A 537 -4.14 13.42 -23.59
C ALA A 537 -3.78 12.89 -22.19
N THR A 538 -3.74 13.75 -21.18
CA THR A 538 -3.48 13.34 -19.80
C THR A 538 -4.57 13.80 -18.86
N VAL A 539 -4.87 13.01 -17.82
CA VAL A 539 -5.73 13.41 -16.71
C VAL A 539 -5.06 13.12 -15.38
N ALA A 540 -5.22 14.00 -14.40
CA ALA A 540 -4.66 13.83 -13.06
C ALA A 540 -5.59 14.42 -11.99
N ILE A 541 -5.62 13.80 -10.83
CA ILE A 541 -6.31 14.28 -9.62
C ILE A 541 -5.33 14.21 -8.45
N ASP A 542 -5.58 14.99 -7.40
CA ASP A 542 -4.81 14.87 -6.17
C ASP A 542 -5.23 13.61 -5.40
N GLN A 543 -4.28 12.98 -4.72
CA GLN A 543 -4.54 11.92 -3.75
C GLN A 543 -5.24 12.51 -2.50
N PRO A 544 -5.93 11.70 -1.67
CA PRO A 544 -6.55 12.16 -0.43
C PRO A 544 -5.57 12.97 0.43
N ILE A 545 -6.01 14.10 0.98
CA ILE A 545 -5.20 14.98 1.84
C ILE A 545 -3.98 15.60 1.11
N HIS A 546 -3.92 15.59 -0.22
CA HIS A 546 -2.84 16.25 -0.98
C HIS A 546 -3.36 17.43 -1.79
N GLY A 547 -2.47 18.35 -2.16
CA GLY A 547 -2.76 19.42 -3.12
C GLY A 547 -4.06 20.17 -2.78
N SER A 548 -5.01 20.20 -3.71
CA SER A 548 -6.32 20.86 -3.50
C SER A 548 -7.32 20.06 -2.64
N ARG A 549 -6.92 18.89 -2.13
CA ARG A 549 -7.71 18.03 -1.25
C ARG A 549 -7.26 18.07 0.22
N GLY A 550 -6.48 19.08 0.59
CA GLY A 550 -6.21 19.38 1.99
C GLY A 550 -7.43 19.94 2.73
N PHE A 551 -7.29 20.09 4.03
CA PHE A 551 -8.35 20.61 4.90
C PHE A 551 -7.86 21.83 5.69
N ASP A 552 -8.44 22.99 5.37
CA ASP A 552 -8.45 24.19 6.20
C ASP A 552 -9.51 24.04 7.30
N LEU A 553 -9.05 23.82 8.53
CA LEU A 553 -9.86 23.59 9.71
C LEU A 553 -10.26 24.90 10.39
N ASN A 554 -9.56 26.00 10.11
CA ASN A 554 -9.71 27.27 10.83
C ASN A 554 -10.37 28.39 9.98
N GLY A 555 -10.41 28.23 8.66
CA GLY A 555 -11.01 29.13 7.68
C GLY A 555 -10.13 30.29 7.21
N ASP A 556 -8.80 30.24 7.42
CA ASP A 556 -7.86 31.29 7.01
C ASP A 556 -7.30 31.12 5.58
N GLY A 557 -7.68 30.03 4.90
CA GLY A 557 -7.21 29.69 3.56
C GLY A 557 -5.90 28.92 3.52
N ILE A 558 -5.41 28.43 4.67
CA ILE A 558 -4.24 27.57 4.78
C ILE A 558 -4.69 26.21 5.33
N ASP A 559 -4.27 25.13 4.70
CA ASP A 559 -4.60 23.79 5.19
C ASP A 559 -3.81 23.45 6.46
N GLU A 560 -4.48 22.94 7.49
CA GLU A 560 -3.82 22.26 8.61
C GLU A 560 -3.52 20.80 8.28
N LEU A 561 -4.38 20.15 7.50
CA LEU A 561 -4.20 18.75 7.09
C LEU A 561 -3.89 18.70 5.60
N ASN A 562 -2.60 18.61 5.26
CA ASN A 562 -2.15 18.42 3.88
C ASN A 562 -0.80 17.68 3.84
N ALA A 563 -0.68 16.65 3.00
CA ALA A 563 0.52 15.85 2.83
C ALA A 563 1.54 16.48 1.87
N THR A 564 1.09 17.39 1.00
CA THR A 564 1.93 18.16 0.09
C THR A 564 2.59 19.34 0.80
N THR A 565 1.82 20.10 1.58
CA THR A 565 2.27 21.41 2.11
C THR A 565 2.56 21.42 3.61
N VAL A 566 2.04 20.46 4.39
CA VAL A 566 2.24 20.42 5.85
C VAL A 566 3.15 19.27 6.28
N SER A 567 2.71 18.01 6.14
CA SER A 567 3.54 16.84 6.47
C SER A 567 3.02 15.58 5.79
N ALA A 568 3.92 14.82 5.16
CA ALA A 568 3.60 13.52 4.56
C ALA A 568 2.97 12.53 5.56
N THR A 569 3.19 12.75 6.86
CA THR A 569 2.65 11.93 7.95
C THR A 569 1.12 12.00 8.05
N HIS A 570 0.47 13.03 7.51
CA HIS A 570 -1.00 13.06 7.42
C HIS A 570 -1.57 11.94 6.54
N TYR A 571 -0.85 11.57 5.48
CA TYR A 571 -1.25 10.45 4.63
C TYR A 571 -0.71 9.11 5.15
N LEU A 572 0.57 9.06 5.55
CA LEU A 572 1.19 7.83 6.09
C LEU A 572 0.56 7.37 7.41
N ASN A 573 0.09 8.32 8.20
CA ASN A 573 -0.67 8.17 9.43
C ASN A 573 -0.22 7.06 10.38
N LEU A 574 0.97 7.22 10.96
CA LEU A 574 1.51 6.28 11.96
C LEU A 574 0.70 6.24 13.27
N ALA A 575 -0.14 7.26 13.52
CA ALA A 575 -0.98 7.36 14.70
C ALA A 575 -2.32 6.61 14.55
N SER A 576 -2.69 6.20 13.34
CA SER A 576 -3.85 5.35 13.06
C SER A 576 -3.56 4.53 11.80
N LEU A 577 -3.01 3.33 12.01
CA LEU A 577 -2.67 2.41 10.91
C LEU A 577 -3.86 2.05 10.01
N PRO A 578 -5.11 1.88 10.52
CA PRO A 578 -6.27 1.67 9.65
C PRO A 578 -6.55 2.86 8.73
N THR A 579 -6.32 4.09 9.21
CA THR A 579 -6.43 5.29 8.36
C THR A 579 -5.35 5.30 7.29
N ALA A 580 -4.11 4.89 7.61
CA ALA A 580 -3.03 4.76 6.62
C ALA A 580 -3.39 3.78 5.49
N ARG A 581 -3.92 2.60 5.85
CA ARG A 581 -4.45 1.59 4.91
C ARG A 581 -5.54 2.19 4.03
N ASP A 582 -6.47 2.91 4.62
CA ASP A 582 -7.65 3.41 3.92
C ASP A 582 -7.36 4.64 3.05
N ASN A 583 -6.31 5.40 3.35
CA ASN A 583 -5.77 6.44 2.44
C ASN A 583 -5.32 5.83 1.10
N LEU A 584 -4.63 4.68 1.13
CA LEU A 584 -4.25 3.94 -0.08
C LEU A 584 -5.49 3.43 -0.83
N ARG A 585 -6.46 2.85 -0.12
CA ARG A 585 -7.72 2.36 -0.73
C ARG A 585 -8.55 3.48 -1.35
N GLN A 586 -8.68 4.63 -0.69
CA GLN A 586 -9.37 5.79 -1.24
C GLN A 586 -8.68 6.32 -2.51
N SER A 587 -7.35 6.34 -2.52
CA SER A 587 -6.58 6.73 -3.71
C SER A 587 -6.87 5.83 -4.90
N VAL A 588 -6.92 4.51 -4.69
CA VAL A 588 -7.27 3.54 -5.74
C VAL A 588 -8.74 3.69 -6.18
N SER A 589 -9.67 3.87 -5.23
CA SER A 589 -11.08 4.15 -5.51
C SER A 589 -11.25 5.39 -6.39
N ASP A 590 -10.55 6.47 -6.07
CA ASP A 590 -10.64 7.72 -6.83
C ASP A 590 -10.13 7.55 -8.27
N LEU A 591 -9.04 6.79 -8.46
CA LEU A 591 -8.52 6.46 -9.80
C LEU A 591 -9.49 5.55 -10.59
N LEU A 592 -10.16 4.59 -9.94
CA LEU A 592 -11.22 3.78 -10.56
C LEU A 592 -12.40 4.67 -11.00
N GLY A 593 -12.81 5.61 -10.16
CA GLY A 593 -13.84 6.59 -10.47
C GLY A 593 -13.47 7.52 -11.63
N LEU A 594 -12.23 8.04 -11.63
CA LEU A 594 -11.69 8.85 -12.72
C LEU A 594 -11.66 8.08 -14.03
N ARG A 595 -11.22 6.82 -14.00
CA ARG A 595 -11.20 5.93 -15.17
C ARG A 595 -12.61 5.68 -15.71
N LEU A 596 -13.56 5.43 -14.83
CA LEU A 596 -14.96 5.25 -15.22
C LEU A 596 -15.51 6.54 -15.85
N GLY A 597 -15.18 7.70 -15.29
CA GLY A 597 -15.67 8.99 -15.75
C GLY A 597 -15.15 9.45 -17.11
N LEU A 598 -14.06 8.86 -17.62
CA LEU A 598 -13.65 9.03 -19.02
C LEU A 598 -14.73 8.54 -20.00
N ASN A 599 -15.59 7.60 -19.61
CA ASN A 599 -16.74 7.15 -20.42
C ASN A 599 -17.89 8.17 -20.45
N ALA A 600 -17.84 9.21 -19.60
CA ALA A 600 -18.80 10.30 -19.52
C ALA A 600 -18.07 11.66 -19.52
N PHE A 601 -17.18 11.84 -20.51
CA PHE A 601 -16.41 13.06 -20.67
C PHE A 601 -17.22 14.16 -21.38
N VAL A 602 -17.38 15.30 -20.74
CA VAL A 602 -18.16 16.45 -21.23
C VAL A 602 -17.21 17.59 -21.60
N ASP A 603 -17.20 17.95 -22.88
CA ASP A 603 -16.46 19.10 -23.40
C ASP A 603 -17.30 20.39 -23.29
N ALA A 604 -16.90 21.27 -22.38
CA ALA A 604 -17.46 22.61 -22.22
C ALA A 604 -16.45 23.72 -22.62
N THR A 605 -15.43 23.38 -23.42
CA THR A 605 -14.43 24.33 -23.93
C THR A 605 -14.95 25.18 -25.09
N LEU A 606 -14.40 26.38 -25.24
CA LEU A 606 -14.63 27.25 -26.38
C LEU A 606 -13.97 26.64 -27.63
N GLY A 607 -14.77 26.04 -28.50
CA GLY A 607 -14.30 25.45 -29.77
C GLY A 607 -14.23 23.93 -29.81
N GLN A 608 -14.74 23.24 -28.77
CA GLN A 608 -14.82 21.78 -28.71
C GLN A 608 -13.47 21.08 -28.87
N MET A 609 -12.48 21.52 -28.09
CA MET A 609 -11.10 21.04 -28.19
C MET A 609 -10.81 19.76 -27.38
N ALA A 610 -11.77 19.27 -26.58
CA ALA A 610 -11.56 18.23 -25.61
C ALA A 610 -12.22 16.90 -26.06
N SER A 611 -11.46 16.09 -26.81
CA SER A 611 -11.89 14.77 -27.25
C SER A 611 -10.92 13.67 -26.80
N VAL A 612 -11.44 12.74 -26.00
CA VAL A 612 -10.67 11.64 -25.41
C VAL A 612 -11.21 10.28 -25.86
N ASN A 613 -10.31 9.30 -25.97
CA ASN A 613 -10.64 7.91 -26.25
C ASN A 613 -10.69 7.10 -24.96
N ALA A 614 -11.89 6.93 -24.41
CA ALA A 614 -12.12 6.16 -23.18
C ALA A 614 -11.85 4.65 -23.30
N GLN A 615 -11.54 4.14 -24.49
CA GLN A 615 -11.20 2.73 -24.76
C GLN A 615 -9.68 2.51 -24.88
N ASN A 616 -8.88 3.58 -24.90
CA ASN A 616 -7.43 3.51 -24.93
C ASN A 616 -6.86 4.37 -23.80
N VAL A 617 -6.88 3.80 -22.60
CA VAL A 617 -6.44 4.46 -21.37
C VAL A 617 -5.27 3.69 -20.77
N SER A 618 -4.22 4.40 -20.40
CA SER A 618 -3.05 3.88 -19.70
C SER A 618 -2.82 4.65 -18.41
N VAL A 619 -1.91 4.19 -17.55
CA VAL A 619 -1.53 4.90 -16.33
C VAL A 619 -0.02 5.11 -16.25
N MET A 620 0.38 6.27 -15.73
CA MET A 620 1.75 6.53 -15.29
C MET A 620 1.75 7.07 -13.87
N GLY A 621 2.55 6.44 -13.01
CA GLY A 621 2.66 6.80 -11.60
C GLY A 621 4.10 6.92 -11.15
N VAL A 622 4.35 7.78 -10.17
CA VAL A 622 5.68 7.97 -9.56
C VAL A 622 5.57 7.84 -8.04
N SER A 623 6.47 7.08 -7.40
CA SER A 623 6.53 6.93 -5.95
C SER A 623 5.20 6.38 -5.37
N LEU A 624 4.57 7.07 -4.43
CA LEU A 624 3.21 6.76 -3.98
C LEU A 624 2.21 6.64 -5.14
N GLY A 625 2.33 7.47 -6.19
CA GLY A 625 1.50 7.36 -7.39
C GLY A 625 1.79 6.11 -8.22
N ALA A 626 3.00 5.55 -8.14
CA ALA A 626 3.34 4.26 -8.73
C ALA A 626 2.75 3.10 -7.92
N ILE A 627 2.72 3.22 -6.59
CA ILE A 627 2.03 2.29 -5.67
C ILE A 627 0.52 2.29 -5.96
N THR A 628 -0.14 3.44 -5.83
CA THR A 628 -1.60 3.53 -6.00
C THR A 628 -2.02 3.36 -7.45
N GLY A 629 -1.24 3.86 -8.42
CA GLY A 629 -1.48 3.65 -9.85
C GLY A 629 -1.33 2.19 -10.30
N GLY A 630 -0.35 1.46 -9.76
CA GLY A 630 -0.20 0.03 -10.00
C GLY A 630 -1.34 -0.79 -9.37
N ASN A 631 -1.72 -0.49 -8.13
CA ASN A 631 -2.85 -1.13 -7.47
C ASN A 631 -4.16 -0.86 -8.22
N PHE A 632 -4.36 0.38 -8.66
CA PHE A 632 -5.48 0.77 -9.51
C PHE A 632 -5.54 -0.03 -10.81
N ALA A 633 -4.44 -0.12 -11.57
CA ALA A 633 -4.42 -0.89 -12.81
C ALA A 633 -4.72 -2.38 -12.57
N SER A 634 -4.20 -2.95 -11.49
CA SER A 634 -4.47 -4.33 -11.08
C SER A 634 -5.96 -4.56 -10.86
N VAL A 635 -6.63 -3.74 -10.04
CA VAL A 635 -8.07 -3.85 -9.75
C VAL A 635 -8.94 -3.50 -10.96
N ALA A 636 -8.54 -2.48 -11.75
CA ALA A 636 -9.25 -2.06 -12.94
C ALA A 636 -9.31 -3.18 -14.00
N ASN A 637 -8.25 -3.98 -14.12
CA ASN A 637 -8.16 -5.10 -15.05
C ASN A 637 -8.57 -6.46 -14.46
N THR A 638 -8.79 -6.57 -13.14
CA THR A 638 -9.50 -7.73 -12.57
C THR A 638 -10.91 -7.78 -13.15
N SER A 639 -11.23 -8.83 -13.90
CA SER A 639 -12.49 -8.94 -14.63
C SER A 639 -13.68 -9.07 -13.67
N PHE A 640 -14.77 -8.38 -13.98
CA PHE A 640 -16.06 -8.68 -13.38
C PHE A 640 -16.54 -10.07 -13.76
N GLU A 641 -17.28 -10.69 -12.85
CA GLU A 641 -18.00 -11.94 -13.10
C GLU A 641 -19.49 -11.70 -13.44
N GLY A 642 -20.15 -12.74 -13.94
CA GLY A 642 -21.60 -12.74 -14.15
C GLY A 642 -22.10 -11.62 -15.07
N GLN A 643 -23.16 -10.93 -14.63
CA GLN A 643 -23.84 -9.90 -15.44
C GLN A 643 -23.01 -8.64 -15.66
N LEU A 644 -22.01 -8.38 -14.81
CA LEU A 644 -21.17 -7.18 -14.93
C LEU A 644 -20.01 -7.35 -15.92
N ALA A 645 -19.74 -8.57 -16.41
CA ALA A 645 -18.65 -8.86 -17.34
C ALA A 645 -18.68 -7.99 -18.62
N ALA A 646 -19.86 -7.57 -19.06
CA ALA A 646 -20.03 -6.70 -20.23
C ALA A 646 -19.41 -5.30 -20.05
N PHE A 647 -19.15 -4.87 -18.81
CA PHE A 647 -18.63 -3.55 -18.48
C PHE A 647 -17.12 -3.52 -18.21
N ASN A 648 -16.41 -4.65 -18.34
CA ASN A 648 -14.95 -4.70 -18.23
C ASN A 648 -14.23 -3.64 -19.08
N PRO A 649 -14.62 -3.38 -20.36
CA PRO A 649 -13.96 -2.35 -21.19
C PRO A 649 -14.04 -0.93 -20.63
N MET A 650 -15.00 -0.63 -19.74
CA MET A 650 -15.15 0.69 -19.13
C MET A 650 -14.09 0.99 -18.06
N PHE A 651 -13.41 -0.04 -17.56
CA PHE A 651 -12.31 0.08 -16.59
C PHE A 651 -10.95 -0.27 -17.18
N GLU A 652 -10.91 -0.99 -18.31
CA GLU A 652 -9.67 -1.56 -18.86
C GLU A 652 -8.54 -0.52 -18.99
N ILE A 653 -7.34 -0.91 -18.52
CA ILE A 653 -6.07 -0.18 -18.62
C ILE A 653 -5.14 -0.92 -19.58
N LYS A 654 -4.67 -0.25 -20.62
CA LYS A 654 -3.88 -0.85 -21.70
C LYS A 654 -2.42 -1.11 -21.32
N ALA A 655 -1.84 -0.25 -20.50
CA ALA A 655 -0.48 -0.37 -20.00
C ALA A 655 -0.28 0.48 -18.75
N ALA A 656 0.62 0.04 -17.87
CA ALA A 656 1.02 0.77 -16.67
C ALA A 656 2.53 1.07 -16.69
N SER A 657 2.91 2.34 -16.54
CA SER A 657 4.30 2.73 -16.34
C SER A 657 4.49 3.26 -14.92
N VAL A 658 5.42 2.68 -14.17
CA VAL A 658 5.58 2.93 -12.73
C VAL A 658 7.03 3.25 -12.40
N GLU A 659 7.29 4.45 -11.87
CA GLU A 659 8.62 4.85 -11.40
C GLU A 659 8.72 4.69 -9.88
N SER A 660 9.74 3.96 -9.43
CA SER A 660 10.05 3.75 -8.02
C SER A 660 8.86 3.31 -7.13
N PRO A 661 8.02 2.32 -7.52
CA PRO A 661 7.05 1.74 -6.60
C PRO A 661 7.75 0.88 -5.53
N GLY A 662 7.13 0.71 -4.35
CA GLY A 662 7.61 -0.20 -3.31
C GLY A 662 6.49 -1.00 -2.66
N GLY A 663 6.77 -2.27 -2.34
CA GLY A 663 5.93 -3.14 -1.51
C GLY A 663 6.56 -3.36 -0.13
N GLY A 664 5.82 -3.90 0.84
CA GLY A 664 6.33 -4.06 2.21
C GLY A 664 6.50 -2.70 2.91
N THR A 665 5.44 -1.90 2.88
CA THR A 665 5.39 -0.48 3.21
C THR A 665 5.98 -0.14 4.57
N ALA A 666 5.66 -0.90 5.61
CA ALA A 666 6.19 -0.61 6.94
C ALA A 666 7.73 -0.73 6.96
N THR A 667 8.25 -1.82 6.40
CA THR A 667 9.70 -2.09 6.40
C THR A 667 10.46 -1.09 5.53
N PHE A 668 10.03 -0.85 4.29
CA PHE A 668 10.76 0.09 3.44
C PHE A 668 10.72 1.51 4.01
N LEU A 669 9.63 1.92 4.67
CA LEU A 669 9.55 3.23 5.30
C LEU A 669 10.52 3.36 6.49
N LEU A 670 10.65 2.31 7.31
CA LEU A 670 11.61 2.27 8.42
C LEU A 670 13.07 2.24 7.96
N GLU A 671 13.34 1.61 6.82
CA GLU A 671 14.67 1.50 6.22
C GLU A 671 15.00 2.66 5.26
N SER A 672 14.00 3.45 4.85
CA SER A 672 14.16 4.60 3.97
C SER A 672 15.16 5.61 4.54
N PRO A 673 16.22 5.98 3.80
CA PRO A 673 17.08 7.08 4.20
C PRO A 673 16.36 8.42 4.34
N ALA A 674 15.31 8.66 3.52
CA ALA A 674 14.54 9.91 3.55
C ALA A 674 13.47 9.95 4.64
N PHE A 675 12.73 8.85 4.85
CA PHE A 675 11.61 8.81 5.80
C PHE A 675 11.94 8.14 7.14
N GLY A 676 12.81 7.13 7.13
CA GLY A 676 13.14 6.32 8.29
C GLY A 676 13.56 7.11 9.53
N PRO A 677 14.40 8.18 9.41
CA PRO A 677 14.75 9.01 10.56
C PRO A 677 13.52 9.61 11.25
N LEU A 678 12.62 10.26 10.51
CA LEU A 678 11.41 10.88 11.07
C LEU A 678 10.46 9.84 11.66
N ILE A 679 10.26 8.72 10.96
CA ILE A 679 9.37 7.66 11.42
C ILE A 679 9.88 7.08 12.75
N LYS A 680 11.17 6.74 12.84
CA LYS A 680 11.78 6.26 14.08
C LYS A 680 11.66 7.29 15.19
N SER A 681 11.86 8.57 14.91
CA SER A 681 11.66 9.66 15.86
C SER A 681 10.24 9.74 16.42
N LEU A 682 9.23 9.57 15.56
CA LEU A 682 7.82 9.59 15.96
C LEU A 682 7.45 8.36 16.78
N LEU A 683 7.94 7.18 16.38
CA LEU A 683 7.74 5.94 17.14
C LEU A 683 8.37 6.01 18.53
N LEU A 684 9.57 6.57 18.66
CA LEU A 684 10.19 6.80 19.97
C LEU A 684 9.37 7.81 20.80
N SER A 685 8.85 8.86 20.16
CA SER A 685 7.97 9.84 20.81
C SER A 685 6.65 9.24 21.32
N GLN A 686 6.20 8.10 20.79
CA GLN A 686 4.97 7.44 21.21
C GLN A 686 5.24 6.27 22.17
N GLY A 687 6.24 5.45 21.86
CA GLY A 687 6.48 4.18 22.53
C GLY A 687 7.54 4.19 23.64
N LEU A 688 8.31 5.27 23.81
CA LEU A 688 9.43 5.29 24.76
C LEU A 688 9.35 6.47 25.76
N PRO A 689 8.84 6.24 26.98
CA PRO A 689 8.67 7.31 27.97
C PRO A 689 9.95 8.07 28.34
N GLU A 690 11.11 7.41 28.38
CA GLU A 690 12.37 8.13 28.64
C GLU A 690 12.75 9.08 27.50
N PHE A 691 12.43 8.72 26.25
CA PHE A 691 12.66 9.58 25.10
C PHE A 691 11.73 10.78 25.12
N GLN A 692 10.44 10.57 25.41
CA GLN A 692 9.46 11.64 25.60
C GLN A 692 9.92 12.65 26.66
N ALA A 693 10.38 12.16 27.81
CA ALA A 693 10.90 13.01 28.88
C ALA A 693 12.16 13.78 28.44
N ALA A 694 13.05 13.15 27.67
CA ALA A 694 14.26 13.79 27.16
C ALA A 694 13.95 14.88 26.13
N VAL A 695 13.01 14.63 25.22
CA VAL A 695 12.50 15.65 24.27
C VAL A 695 11.88 16.81 25.03
N ALA A 696 10.97 16.55 25.97
CA ALA A 696 10.32 17.60 26.76
C ALA A 696 11.32 18.46 27.55
N ALA A 697 12.39 17.85 28.09
CA ALA A 697 13.45 18.57 28.78
C ALA A 697 14.30 19.43 27.84
N ARG A 698 14.53 18.97 26.60
CA ARG A 698 15.37 19.67 25.60
C ARG A 698 14.62 20.80 24.90
N PHE A 699 13.32 20.64 24.68
CA PHE A 699 12.45 21.56 23.94
C PHE A 699 11.36 22.13 24.87
N ALA A 700 11.77 22.64 26.03
CA ALA A 700 10.83 23.15 27.04
C ALA A 700 10.04 24.40 26.59
N ASP A 701 10.52 25.12 25.57
CA ASP A 701 9.93 26.36 25.06
C ASP A 701 8.94 26.16 23.89
N GLY A 702 8.68 24.91 23.47
CA GLY A 702 7.75 24.57 22.40
C GLY A 702 7.99 23.19 21.79
N ALA A 703 7.03 22.66 21.03
CA ALA A 703 7.22 21.39 20.33
C ALA A 703 8.36 21.50 19.29
N PRO A 704 9.25 20.49 19.18
CA PRO A 704 10.32 20.52 18.19
C PRO A 704 9.76 20.47 16.77
N THR A 705 10.44 21.13 15.84
CA THR A 705 10.23 20.88 14.40
C THR A 705 10.63 19.45 14.03
N GLU A 706 10.14 18.92 12.91
CA GLU A 706 10.53 17.57 12.43
C GLU A 706 12.06 17.43 12.30
N ALA A 707 12.75 18.45 11.78
CA ALA A 707 14.21 18.44 11.64
C ALA A 707 14.94 18.42 12.99
N GLU A 708 14.45 19.17 13.98
CA GLU A 708 15.00 19.17 15.34
C GLU A 708 14.77 17.82 16.03
N LEU A 709 13.60 17.23 15.85
CA LEU A 709 13.27 15.93 16.41
C LEU A 709 14.14 14.82 15.80
N ILE A 710 14.34 14.83 14.48
CA ILE A 710 15.25 13.89 13.79
C ILE A 710 16.67 14.01 14.34
N ALA A 711 17.22 15.23 14.40
CA ALA A 711 18.57 15.45 14.89
C ALA A 711 18.74 14.98 16.34
N PHE A 712 17.75 15.26 17.19
CA PHE A 712 17.73 14.80 18.57
C PHE A 712 17.66 13.27 18.67
N SER A 713 16.79 12.64 17.87
CA SER A 713 16.60 11.18 17.88
C SER A 713 17.85 10.43 17.44
N ASN A 714 18.53 10.90 16.41
CA ASN A 714 19.78 10.29 15.94
C ASN A 714 20.84 10.32 17.05
N ALA A 715 21.03 11.48 17.70
CA ALA A 715 21.96 11.61 18.82
C ALA A 715 21.55 10.74 20.03
N PHE A 716 20.25 10.59 20.28
CA PHE A 716 19.73 9.70 21.33
C PHE A 716 20.06 8.24 21.03
N LEU A 717 19.78 7.77 19.80
CA LEU A 717 20.04 6.40 19.36
C LEU A 717 21.53 6.05 19.37
N GLU A 718 22.40 6.97 18.94
CA GLU A 718 23.87 6.78 18.99
C GLU A 718 24.40 6.66 20.43
N GLY A 719 23.69 7.19 21.41
CA GLY A 719 24.06 7.16 22.83
C GLY A 719 23.61 5.91 23.60
N LEU A 720 22.85 5.00 22.98
CA LEU A 720 22.28 3.84 23.66
C LEU A 720 23.32 2.73 23.92
N THR A 721 23.18 2.01 25.03
CA THR A 721 23.90 0.74 25.23
C THR A 721 23.36 -0.34 24.29
N ALA A 722 24.05 -1.49 24.20
CA ALA A 722 23.59 -2.62 23.41
C ALA A 722 22.21 -3.14 23.89
N GLU A 723 22.00 -3.20 25.20
CA GLU A 723 20.73 -3.63 25.81
C GLU A 723 19.61 -2.64 25.52
N GLN A 724 19.88 -1.34 25.60
CA GLN A 724 18.91 -0.30 25.27
C GLN A 724 18.58 -0.29 23.77
N SER A 725 19.59 -0.49 22.93
CA SER A 725 19.40 -0.60 21.48
C SER A 725 18.54 -1.80 21.12
N ALA A 726 18.72 -2.95 21.80
CA ALA A 726 17.87 -4.12 21.62
C ALA A 726 16.40 -3.84 22.02
N ALA A 727 16.17 -3.15 23.14
CA ALA A 727 14.83 -2.77 23.57
C ALA A 727 14.15 -1.81 22.58
N VAL A 728 14.88 -0.82 22.07
CA VAL A 728 14.38 0.11 21.04
C VAL A 728 14.08 -0.60 19.72
N ASN A 729 14.97 -1.50 19.28
CA ASN A 729 14.73 -2.28 18.06
C ASN A 729 13.53 -3.21 18.20
N ALA A 730 13.24 -3.72 19.40
CA ALA A 730 12.03 -4.49 19.65
C ALA A 730 10.75 -3.66 19.44
N ILE A 731 10.75 -2.38 19.86
CA ILE A 731 9.64 -1.44 19.59
C ILE A 731 9.46 -1.26 18.08
N PHE A 732 10.55 -1.03 17.34
CA PHE A 732 10.48 -0.87 15.89
C PHE A 732 9.98 -2.14 15.19
N ASN A 733 10.42 -3.32 15.60
CA ASN A 733 9.99 -4.59 15.02
C ASN A 733 8.52 -4.89 15.32
N GLN A 734 8.05 -4.64 16.55
CA GLN A 734 6.65 -4.80 16.92
C GLN A 734 5.76 -3.84 16.11
N PHE A 735 6.18 -2.58 15.99
CA PHE A 735 5.48 -1.63 15.14
C PHE A 735 5.49 -2.07 13.68
N ALA A 736 6.63 -2.50 13.12
CA ALA A 736 6.72 -2.96 11.73
C ALA A 736 5.78 -4.13 11.45
N PHE A 737 5.70 -5.09 12.38
CA PHE A 737 4.80 -6.23 12.27
C PHE A 737 3.33 -5.79 12.21
N ALA A 738 2.90 -4.97 13.16
CA ALA A 738 1.52 -4.50 13.22
C ALA A 738 1.18 -3.57 12.04
N ALA A 739 2.07 -2.62 11.73
CA ALA A 739 1.92 -1.69 10.62
C ALA A 739 1.81 -2.42 9.29
N GLN A 740 2.71 -3.36 8.99
CA GLN A 740 2.64 -4.12 7.74
C GLN A 740 1.34 -4.93 7.67
N THR A 741 0.99 -5.60 8.76
CA THR A 741 -0.24 -6.38 8.82
C THR A 741 -1.46 -5.52 8.55
N VAL A 742 -1.60 -4.34 9.18
CA VAL A 742 -2.75 -3.46 8.93
C VAL A 742 -2.78 -2.90 7.51
N VAL A 743 -1.63 -2.48 6.96
CA VAL A 743 -1.59 -1.84 5.63
C VAL A 743 -1.60 -2.83 4.47
N ASP A 744 -1.48 -4.14 4.70
CA ASP A 744 -1.39 -5.18 3.65
C ASP A 744 -2.48 -5.07 2.58
N ALA A 745 -3.71 -4.70 2.97
CA ALA A 745 -4.80 -4.55 2.01
C ALA A 745 -4.71 -3.29 1.13
N GLY A 746 -3.81 -2.35 1.44
CA GLY A 746 -3.42 -1.24 0.57
C GLY A 746 -1.99 -1.38 -0.01
N ASP A 747 -1.20 -2.33 0.48
CA ASP A 747 0.20 -2.54 0.09
C ASP A 747 0.32 -3.16 -1.31
N SER A 748 1.18 -2.58 -2.14
CA SER A 748 1.35 -3.00 -3.53
C SER A 748 1.86 -4.43 -3.73
N ILE A 749 2.52 -5.03 -2.72
CA ILE A 749 3.02 -6.41 -2.81
C ILE A 749 1.86 -7.41 -3.05
N ASN A 750 0.65 -7.08 -2.59
CA ASN A 750 -0.56 -7.89 -2.78
C ASN A 750 -1.27 -7.64 -4.13
N TYR A 751 -0.85 -6.65 -4.90
CA TYR A 751 -1.48 -6.27 -6.18
C TYR A 751 -0.61 -6.58 -7.38
N TYR A 752 0.73 -6.47 -7.24
CA TYR A 752 1.65 -6.51 -8.37
C TYR A 752 1.80 -7.90 -9.01
N GLY A 753 1.56 -8.97 -8.26
CA GLY A 753 1.46 -10.32 -8.83
C GLY A 753 0.30 -10.46 -9.82
N ASN A 754 -0.88 -9.94 -9.46
CA ASN A 754 -2.05 -9.90 -10.35
C ASN A 754 -1.87 -8.87 -11.48
N LEU A 755 -1.25 -7.73 -11.19
CA LEU A 755 -0.93 -6.70 -12.18
C LEU A 755 -0.12 -7.29 -13.34
N GLY A 756 0.94 -8.06 -13.04
CA GLY A 756 1.76 -8.70 -14.06
C GLY A 756 1.02 -9.77 -14.88
N GLN A 757 -0.10 -10.30 -14.38
CA GLN A 757 -0.91 -11.27 -15.10
C GLN A 757 -1.93 -10.61 -16.03
N ASN A 758 -2.41 -9.40 -15.67
CA ASN A 758 -3.55 -8.78 -16.34
C ASN A 758 -3.23 -7.46 -17.06
N THR A 759 -2.04 -6.89 -16.87
CA THR A 759 -1.65 -5.58 -17.43
C THR A 759 -0.17 -5.58 -17.82
N PRO A 760 0.21 -5.11 -19.02
CA PRO A 760 1.62 -4.87 -19.36
C PRO A 760 2.22 -3.78 -18.46
N VAL A 761 3.39 -4.03 -17.89
CA VAL A 761 4.06 -3.11 -16.96
C VAL A 761 5.46 -2.70 -17.42
N HIS A 762 5.73 -1.40 -17.36
CA HIS A 762 7.06 -0.82 -17.46
C HIS A 762 7.43 -0.20 -16.11
N MET A 763 8.36 -0.82 -15.40
CA MET A 763 8.89 -0.33 -14.13
C MET A 763 10.24 0.36 -14.35
N MET A 764 10.50 1.44 -13.62
CA MET A 764 11.76 2.18 -13.64
C MET A 764 12.31 2.34 -12.22
N THR A 765 13.59 2.05 -12.03
CA THR A 765 14.27 2.16 -10.73
C THR A 765 15.65 2.79 -10.87
N VAL A 766 16.01 3.72 -9.99
CA VAL A 766 17.39 4.24 -9.88
C VAL A 766 18.17 3.37 -8.89
N VAL A 767 19.17 2.64 -9.39
CA VAL A 767 20.06 1.78 -8.57
C VAL A 767 21.42 2.44 -8.29
N GLY A 768 21.71 3.56 -8.95
CA GLY A 768 23.00 4.23 -8.83
C GLY A 768 24.14 3.45 -9.48
N ASN A 769 25.37 3.90 -9.28
CA ASN A 769 26.58 3.29 -9.86
C ASN A 769 27.47 2.59 -8.82
N GLY A 770 27.02 2.50 -7.57
CA GLY A 770 27.80 1.95 -6.45
C GLY A 770 28.97 2.81 -5.99
N ALA A 771 29.06 4.06 -6.45
CA ALA A 771 30.11 5.02 -6.10
C ALA A 771 29.51 6.39 -5.74
N ASP A 772 29.55 7.35 -6.66
CA ASP A 772 29.13 8.74 -6.46
C ASP A 772 27.68 9.03 -6.88
N LYS A 773 27.02 8.06 -7.55
CA LYS A 773 25.60 8.10 -7.87
C LYS A 773 24.87 7.13 -6.95
N PHE A 774 24.03 7.69 -6.07
CA PHE A 774 23.28 6.93 -5.08
C PHE A 774 22.08 6.22 -5.71
N PRO A 775 21.65 5.08 -5.13
CA PRO A 775 20.35 4.50 -5.44
C PRO A 775 19.22 5.45 -4.97
N ASP A 776 17.99 5.10 -5.32
CA ASP A 776 16.80 5.73 -4.74
C ASP A 776 16.86 5.73 -3.20
N LEU A 777 16.79 6.93 -2.61
CA LEU A 777 16.90 7.16 -1.17
C LEU A 777 15.53 7.32 -0.48
N VAL A 778 14.44 7.31 -1.25
CA VAL A 778 13.09 7.49 -0.71
C VAL A 778 12.42 6.13 -0.54
N ILE A 779 12.36 5.34 -1.61
CA ILE A 779 11.97 3.94 -1.55
C ILE A 779 13.20 3.13 -1.91
N PRO A 780 13.88 2.48 -0.95
CA PRO A 780 15.09 1.72 -1.25
C PRO A 780 14.82 0.64 -2.32
N PRO A 781 15.72 0.45 -3.31
CA PRO A 781 15.59 -0.64 -4.28
C PRO A 781 15.48 -2.00 -3.59
N THR A 782 16.28 -2.23 -2.55
CA THR A 782 16.28 -3.44 -1.73
C THR A 782 16.21 -3.08 -0.25
N THR A 783 15.57 -3.93 0.55
CA THR A 783 15.57 -3.84 2.02
C THR A 783 16.08 -5.14 2.64
N ALA A 784 16.08 -5.25 3.97
CA ALA A 784 16.46 -6.49 4.65
C ALA A 784 15.46 -7.64 4.45
N LEU A 785 14.23 -7.36 4.00
CA LEU A 785 13.17 -8.35 3.79
C LEU A 785 12.92 -8.61 2.30
N PRO A 786 12.71 -9.88 1.89
CA PRO A 786 12.60 -10.25 0.47
C PRO A 786 11.33 -9.71 -0.22
N LEU A 787 10.30 -9.38 0.56
CA LEU A 787 9.02 -8.86 0.07
C LEU A 787 8.85 -7.35 0.34
N SER A 788 9.96 -6.64 0.53
CA SER A 788 9.96 -5.19 0.78
C SER A 788 10.92 -4.43 -0.16
N GLY A 789 10.54 -3.21 -0.52
CA GLY A 789 11.29 -2.34 -1.44
C GLY A 789 10.85 -2.49 -2.91
N GLN A 790 11.64 -1.92 -3.83
CA GLN A 790 11.29 -1.91 -5.26
C GLN A 790 11.53 -3.27 -5.94
N GLU A 791 12.66 -3.92 -5.64
CA GLU A 791 13.04 -5.22 -6.25
C GLU A 791 12.12 -6.37 -5.82
N ALA A 792 11.50 -6.26 -4.64
CA ALA A 792 10.44 -7.17 -4.22
C ALA A 792 9.27 -7.15 -5.22
N LEU A 793 8.87 -5.95 -5.68
CA LEU A 793 7.82 -5.79 -6.68
C LEU A 793 8.25 -6.33 -8.05
N VAL A 794 9.50 -6.13 -8.47
CA VAL A 794 10.04 -6.72 -9.70
C VAL A 794 9.88 -8.24 -9.70
N SER A 795 10.19 -8.88 -8.57
CA SER A 795 10.08 -10.33 -8.38
C SER A 795 8.63 -10.83 -8.48
N VAL A 796 7.70 -10.24 -7.72
CA VAL A 796 6.28 -10.68 -7.74
C VAL A 796 5.58 -10.35 -9.06
N LEU A 797 5.98 -9.25 -9.71
CA LEU A 797 5.49 -8.85 -11.03
C LEU A 797 5.96 -9.81 -12.14
N GLY A 798 7.03 -10.56 -11.91
CA GLY A 798 7.70 -11.37 -12.93
C GLY A 798 8.32 -10.52 -14.04
N ALA A 799 8.80 -9.33 -13.71
CA ALA A 799 9.35 -8.39 -14.70
C ALA A 799 10.73 -8.81 -15.19
N GLN A 800 10.92 -8.75 -16.51
CA GLN A 800 12.22 -9.00 -17.13
C GLN A 800 13.11 -7.75 -17.10
N SER A 801 14.41 -7.93 -16.87
CA SER A 801 15.36 -6.81 -16.95
C SER A 801 15.59 -6.40 -18.40
N VAL A 802 15.44 -5.11 -18.69
CA VAL A 802 15.64 -4.53 -20.02
C VAL A 802 16.79 -3.53 -19.95
N VAL A 803 17.85 -3.80 -20.72
CA VAL A 803 19.07 -2.97 -20.78
C VAL A 803 19.34 -2.39 -22.18
N SER A 804 18.56 -2.81 -23.17
CA SER A 804 18.60 -2.32 -24.55
C SER A 804 17.18 -2.38 -25.14
N THR A 805 16.96 -1.79 -26.31
CA THR A 805 15.61 -1.73 -26.92
C THR A 805 15.02 -3.13 -27.11
N VAL A 806 13.78 -3.31 -26.64
CA VAL A 806 12.97 -4.53 -26.82
C VAL A 806 11.68 -4.16 -27.53
N GLN A 807 11.29 -4.93 -28.55
CA GLN A 807 10.03 -4.78 -29.26
C GLN A 807 9.53 -6.16 -29.71
N GLY A 808 8.24 -6.44 -29.49
CA GLY A 808 7.62 -7.72 -29.85
C GLY A 808 6.13 -7.61 -30.12
N THR A 809 5.50 -8.78 -30.34
CA THR A 809 4.03 -8.91 -30.44
C THR A 809 3.38 -9.07 -29.07
N ASP A 810 4.16 -9.55 -28.10
CA ASP A 810 3.67 -9.93 -26.78
C ASP A 810 3.72 -8.74 -25.82
N ALA A 811 2.82 -8.75 -24.85
CA ALA A 811 2.85 -7.79 -23.75
C ALA A 811 4.14 -7.96 -22.93
N LEU A 812 4.70 -6.85 -22.46
CA LEU A 812 5.92 -6.83 -21.67
C LEU A 812 5.60 -6.46 -20.22
N ASN A 813 6.12 -7.28 -19.29
CA ASN A 813 6.41 -6.87 -17.93
C ASN A 813 7.91 -6.68 -17.84
N ALA A 814 8.37 -5.46 -17.64
CA ALA A 814 9.78 -5.12 -17.75
C ALA A 814 10.21 -4.11 -16.70
N ILE A 815 11.46 -4.20 -16.28
CA ILE A 815 12.15 -3.26 -15.40
C ILE A 815 13.36 -2.68 -16.14
N VAL A 816 13.47 -1.35 -16.16
CA VAL A 816 14.68 -0.63 -16.57
C VAL A 816 15.33 -0.03 -15.33
N ARG A 817 16.61 -0.34 -15.13
CA ARG A 817 17.40 0.17 -14.01
C ARG A 817 18.32 1.29 -14.50
N PHE A 818 18.43 2.36 -13.73
CA PHE A 818 19.23 3.52 -14.08
C PHE A 818 20.45 3.66 -13.15
N ASN A 819 21.61 3.95 -13.74
CA ASN A 819 22.89 4.06 -13.04
C ASN A 819 23.14 5.45 -12.43
N SER A 820 22.25 6.41 -12.72
CA SER A 820 22.26 7.80 -12.27
C SER A 820 20.80 8.26 -12.10
N GLY A 821 20.61 9.45 -11.54
CA GLY A 821 19.30 10.02 -11.23
C GLY A 821 19.02 10.05 -9.73
N ALA A 822 17.78 10.37 -9.40
CA ALA A 822 17.20 10.38 -8.07
C ALA A 822 15.74 9.87 -8.12
N HIS A 823 15.10 9.78 -6.96
CA HIS A 823 13.66 9.50 -6.88
C HIS A 823 12.85 10.53 -7.69
N ALA A 824 11.87 10.08 -8.47
CA ALA A 824 11.05 10.92 -9.37
C ALA A 824 11.85 11.63 -10.49
N SER A 825 12.90 11.00 -11.00
CA SER A 825 13.70 11.51 -12.12
C SER A 825 12.89 11.66 -13.40
N SER A 826 11.78 10.94 -13.59
CA SER A 826 10.91 11.15 -14.76
C SER A 826 10.20 12.51 -14.74
N LEU A 827 10.13 13.17 -13.57
CA LEU A 827 9.47 14.46 -13.38
C LEU A 827 10.46 15.60 -13.09
N SER A 828 11.73 15.30 -12.79
CA SER A 828 12.72 16.31 -12.44
C SER A 828 14.09 16.05 -13.09
N PRO A 829 14.61 16.98 -13.91
CA PRO A 829 15.95 16.89 -14.50
C PRO A 829 17.08 17.28 -13.54
N ALA A 830 16.77 17.61 -12.27
CA ALA A 830 17.73 18.21 -11.34
C ALA A 830 18.91 17.28 -11.00
N SER A 831 18.68 15.97 -10.89
CA SER A 831 19.73 14.99 -10.58
C SER A 831 20.55 14.62 -11.82
N ASP A 832 19.86 14.36 -12.94
CA ASP A 832 20.48 13.99 -14.21
C ASP A 832 19.49 14.20 -15.38
N PRO A 833 19.66 15.24 -16.21
CA PRO A 833 18.71 15.53 -17.29
C PRO A 833 18.69 14.45 -18.38
N LEU A 834 19.78 13.67 -18.56
CA LEU A 834 19.81 12.60 -19.54
C LEU A 834 18.93 11.43 -19.09
N VAL A 835 18.92 11.13 -17.78
CA VAL A 835 18.04 10.11 -17.19
C VAL A 835 16.59 10.52 -17.33
N THR A 836 16.25 11.78 -17.06
CA THR A 836 14.87 12.29 -17.21
C THR A 836 14.36 12.13 -18.64
N VAL A 837 15.15 12.56 -19.64
CA VAL A 837 14.78 12.43 -21.05
C VAL A 837 14.60 10.95 -21.42
N GLU A 838 15.52 10.09 -20.98
CA GLU A 838 15.45 8.65 -21.24
C GLU A 838 14.17 8.05 -20.64
N MET A 839 13.92 8.26 -19.34
CA MET A 839 12.70 7.77 -18.66
C MET A 839 11.44 8.25 -19.37
N GLN A 840 11.30 9.55 -19.66
CA GLN A 840 10.10 10.08 -20.31
C GLN A 840 9.89 9.50 -21.72
N SER A 841 10.98 9.27 -22.47
CA SER A 841 10.93 8.66 -23.80
C SER A 841 10.50 7.19 -23.75
N GLN A 842 10.96 6.45 -22.73
CA GLN A 842 10.55 5.06 -22.48
C GLN A 842 9.06 4.99 -22.13
N VAL A 843 8.57 5.88 -21.26
CA VAL A 843 7.12 5.98 -20.96
C VAL A 843 6.33 6.20 -22.25
N ALA A 844 6.66 7.21 -23.05
CA ALA A 844 5.91 7.53 -24.26
C ALA A 844 5.89 6.36 -25.27
N SER A 845 7.03 5.72 -25.51
CA SER A 845 7.13 4.60 -26.45
C SER A 845 6.43 3.33 -25.94
N PHE A 846 6.52 3.04 -24.64
CA PHE A 846 5.82 1.92 -24.01
C PHE A 846 4.31 2.06 -24.10
N LEU A 847 3.79 3.24 -23.78
CA LEU A 847 2.35 3.51 -23.87
C LEU A 847 1.87 3.53 -25.34
N ALA A 848 2.63 4.13 -26.26
CA ALA A 848 2.30 4.16 -27.69
C ALA A 848 2.23 2.76 -28.33
N SER A 849 3.07 1.84 -27.87
CA SER A 849 3.05 0.44 -28.31
C SER A 849 2.00 -0.42 -27.61
N GLN A 850 1.25 0.16 -26.66
CA GLN A 850 0.35 -0.55 -25.73
C GLN A 850 1.07 -1.70 -25.01
N GLY A 851 2.25 -1.39 -24.47
CA GLY A 851 3.01 -2.31 -23.63
C GLY A 851 3.83 -3.36 -24.38
N ARG A 852 4.13 -3.15 -25.67
CA ARG A 852 4.82 -4.13 -26.54
C ARG A 852 6.25 -3.73 -26.92
N ALA A 853 6.69 -2.54 -26.55
CA ALA A 853 8.02 -2.05 -26.83
C ALA A 853 8.54 -1.14 -25.71
N ILE A 854 9.82 -1.27 -25.38
CA ILE A 854 10.57 -0.30 -24.61
C ILE A 854 11.75 0.12 -25.48
N VAL A 855 11.76 1.40 -25.86
CA VAL A 855 12.84 1.97 -26.67
C VAL A 855 13.85 2.62 -25.74
N ILE A 856 15.07 2.08 -25.73
CA ILE A 856 16.21 2.64 -25.02
C ILE A 856 16.98 3.56 -25.98
N ASN A 857 16.96 4.87 -25.74
CA ASN A 857 17.61 5.86 -26.62
C ASN A 857 19.04 6.17 -26.18
N ASN A 858 19.31 6.07 -24.88
CA ASN A 858 20.62 6.29 -24.29
C ASN A 858 21.00 5.18 -23.31
N GLU A 859 21.69 4.15 -23.81
CA GLU A 859 22.18 3.04 -22.97
C GLU A 859 23.21 3.49 -21.91
N SER A 860 23.82 4.68 -22.03
CA SER A 860 24.85 5.12 -21.07
C SER A 860 24.30 5.44 -19.68
N VAL A 861 23.00 5.70 -19.55
CA VAL A 861 22.33 6.01 -18.27
C VAL A 861 21.61 4.79 -17.68
N VAL A 862 21.58 3.68 -18.41
CA VAL A 862 21.00 2.41 -17.98
C VAL A 862 22.06 1.59 -17.23
N ALA A 863 21.65 0.93 -16.15
CA ALA A 863 22.50 0.01 -15.39
C ALA A 863 22.48 -1.37 -16.07
N ASN A 864 23.66 -1.85 -16.46
CA ASN A 864 23.88 -3.14 -17.12
C ASN A 864 24.19 -4.28 -16.14
#